data_AF-A0A9D9IP08-F1
#
_entry.id   AF-A0A9D9IP08-F1
#
_cell.length_a   1.000
_cell.length_b   1.000
_cell.length_c   1.000
_cell.angle_alpha   90.00
_cell.angle_beta   90.00
_cell.angle_gamma   90.00
#
_symmetry.space_group_name_H-M   'P 1'
#
loop_
_entity.id
_entity.type
_entity.pdbx_description
1 polymer ?
#
loop_
_entity_poly.entity_id
_entity_poly.type
_entity_poly.pdbx_seq_one_letter_code
_entity_poly.pdbx_strand_id
1 'polypeptide(L)'
;MKKTSLPTNQSQWINDSTYYVAENTTLQSLDSNNIKRIKVIIEEGCTLSISPSVKSFANETEIEVDGELKINSDVTFGAKTLLTINSTGKLSITSSHTTTFNLCSIIDSRKGQIEIENGATINLKENTLLQLSNHPIRGNGNLHGLFARIDAPIVQIFCDGITVDGDWSVDRAYPQWFATIDTSKGNMPADYDWAKPINKAIDFKRTGEVFLPRGLYTICSTIFVKDGICLMGTGNRPDGLLDNEGNRDVPNMRTQNYCTVIQAVYEEKQKEDNAASENNKNESENNPLSQFHHGYMIMVNADEGSYPEKDKEETTIDDSIKKEENEAATKNERNENAPKWRYLYPAQGTSIKNICISNYYRYIELYNNSGAETTTSANLHTGIKGLKGIFFSGCVEISGVIFRALYQSIVSDLSAYADLKKITGCWFYPNDSWTTEDYTANEEVFACDLSGLGDALVFTHNEFGASNYCKDLKLKNCSGGTIASNVFTRVTIEACRSILFTSNHMERTSSLEINQSQMEVCNNFFELGTRPAVIIKDTAGVYDMSVVSLHDNAYMFYDGLRLIDNQDDLKSRLENITEFDIAIGNYTELSIRNEFRYRAMLDFGISSHPFAVSIGYYTNLDDESSICPVIDFEKYNHILSHSCSIKANLNVDKVAESDYPCTIEYLGSDYNVGQAIAKSLWAIDNGYYKYSYRIIVNGEAGEETAVTDSDGNEQVFSLKEITYQEKPAKAGTLLRLYSPQKGCAKIRLYRYKLKPQKITTNGKIEISYATVERRYADIPSASAKELHDNGVSVCGYKWKLDTVKDDINLNSK
;
A
#
# COMPACT_ATOMS: atom_id res chain seq x y z
N MET A 1 56.14 -38.01 -11.07
CA MET A 1 56.47 -36.57 -11.20
C MET A 1 57.50 -36.23 -10.15
N LYS A 2 58.51 -35.42 -10.48
CA LYS A 2 59.65 -35.14 -9.59
C LYS A 2 59.24 -34.03 -8.61
N LYS A 3 58.85 -34.39 -7.38
CA LYS A 3 58.75 -33.42 -6.27
C LYS A 3 60.12 -32.78 -6.10
N THR A 4 60.20 -31.46 -6.17
CA THR A 4 61.44 -30.71 -6.04
C THR A 4 61.25 -29.68 -4.92
N SER A 5 62.25 -29.48 -4.07
CA SER A 5 62.21 -28.44 -3.02
C SER A 5 62.04 -27.05 -3.66
N LEU A 6 61.26 -26.17 -3.02
CA LEU A 6 61.06 -24.80 -3.50
C LEU A 6 62.42 -24.07 -3.67
N PRO A 7 62.70 -23.46 -4.84
CA PRO A 7 63.98 -22.80 -5.06
C PRO A 7 64.04 -21.50 -4.26
N THR A 8 65.19 -21.21 -3.64
CA THR A 8 65.39 -19.98 -2.86
C THR A 8 65.98 -18.84 -3.68
N ASN A 9 66.60 -19.14 -4.84
CA ASN A 9 67.26 -18.17 -5.71
C ASN A 9 66.74 -18.22 -7.16
N GLN A 10 66.79 -17.07 -7.83
CA GLN A 10 66.29 -16.84 -9.19
C GLN A 10 66.86 -17.82 -10.25
N SER A 11 68.11 -18.26 -10.10
CA SER A 11 68.78 -19.19 -11.02
C SER A 11 68.34 -20.66 -10.92
N GLN A 12 67.51 -21.00 -9.94
CA GLN A 12 67.11 -22.38 -9.64
C GLN A 12 65.71 -22.74 -10.17
N TRP A 13 65.00 -21.79 -10.78
CA TRP A 13 63.69 -22.02 -11.37
C TRP A 13 63.83 -22.80 -12.68
N ILE A 14 63.25 -24.01 -12.72
CA ILE A 14 63.23 -24.87 -13.92
C ILE A 14 61.93 -24.60 -14.67
N ASN A 15 62.05 -24.35 -15.99
CA ASN A 15 60.90 -24.13 -16.86
C ASN A 15 60.16 -25.45 -17.13
N ASP A 16 58.84 -25.36 -17.12
CA ASP A 16 57.85 -26.39 -17.44
C ASP A 16 57.67 -27.56 -16.44
N SER A 17 56.42 -27.70 -15.97
CA SER A 17 55.83 -28.90 -15.32
C SER A 17 56.43 -29.39 -13.98
N THR A 18 57.25 -28.59 -13.30
CA THR A 18 57.85 -28.96 -12.00
C THR A 18 56.96 -28.52 -10.83
N TYR A 19 56.72 -29.43 -9.90
CA TYR A 19 55.97 -29.19 -8.65
C TYR A 19 56.97 -28.85 -7.56
N TYR A 20 56.78 -27.70 -6.93
CA TYR A 20 57.62 -27.27 -5.83
C TYR A 20 56.91 -27.47 -4.50
N VAL A 21 57.59 -28.14 -3.56
CA VAL A 21 57.10 -28.31 -2.18
C VAL A 21 57.82 -27.30 -1.30
N ALA A 22 57.06 -26.49 -0.55
CA ALA A 22 57.59 -25.54 0.42
C ALA A 22 57.59 -26.15 1.83
N GLU A 23 58.77 -26.38 2.39
CA GLU A 23 58.96 -26.78 3.79
C GLU A 23 59.51 -25.58 4.58
N ASN A 24 58.69 -24.89 5.36
CA ASN A 24 59.08 -23.76 6.22
C ASN A 24 60.13 -22.81 5.60
N THR A 25 59.76 -22.20 4.47
CA THR A 25 60.71 -21.46 3.61
C THR A 25 60.23 -20.03 3.36
N THR A 26 61.18 -19.11 3.19
CA THR A 26 60.90 -17.75 2.69
C THR A 26 61.31 -17.65 1.21
N LEU A 27 60.38 -17.29 0.34
CA LEU A 27 60.65 -17.05 -1.06
C LEU A 27 61.36 -15.70 -1.25
N GLN A 28 62.65 -15.72 -1.55
CA GLN A 28 63.51 -14.52 -1.64
C GLN A 28 63.50 -13.87 -3.03
N SER A 29 63.29 -14.62 -4.11
CA SER A 29 63.27 -14.08 -5.47
C SER A 29 62.48 -14.96 -6.43
N LEU A 30 61.83 -14.34 -7.41
CA LEU A 30 61.05 -14.99 -8.45
C LEU A 30 61.26 -14.28 -9.79
N ASP A 31 61.60 -15.01 -10.86
CA ASP A 31 61.69 -14.44 -12.22
C ASP A 31 60.38 -14.66 -12.97
N SER A 32 59.39 -13.83 -12.68
CA SER A 32 58.06 -13.94 -13.29
C SER A 32 58.04 -13.74 -14.81
N ASN A 33 59.10 -13.18 -15.42
CA ASN A 33 59.19 -12.98 -16.86
C ASN A 33 59.61 -14.23 -17.64
N ASN A 34 60.37 -15.13 -17.01
CA ASN A 34 60.91 -16.33 -17.66
C ASN A 34 60.13 -17.62 -17.32
N ILE A 35 59.18 -17.55 -16.39
CA ILE A 35 58.39 -18.69 -15.95
C ILE A 35 57.00 -18.63 -16.57
N LYS A 36 56.61 -19.67 -17.32
CA LYS A 36 55.27 -19.74 -17.96
C LYS A 36 54.16 -20.23 -17.02
N ARG A 37 54.49 -21.18 -16.14
CA ARG A 37 53.55 -21.80 -15.19
C ARG A 37 54.31 -22.30 -13.96
N ILE A 38 53.76 -22.06 -12.79
CA ILE A 38 54.33 -22.51 -11.51
C ILE A 38 53.26 -23.31 -10.79
N LYS A 39 53.63 -24.46 -10.20
CA LYS A 39 52.80 -25.13 -9.21
C LYS A 39 53.54 -25.25 -7.89
N VAL A 40 53.01 -24.64 -6.84
CA VAL A 40 53.53 -24.70 -5.46
C VAL A 40 52.56 -25.48 -4.60
N ILE A 41 53.08 -26.38 -3.77
CA ILE A 41 52.34 -27.09 -2.73
C ILE A 41 52.99 -26.74 -1.39
N ILE A 42 52.21 -26.18 -0.47
CA ILE A 42 52.63 -25.91 0.90
C ILE A 42 52.04 -27.01 1.76
N GLU A 43 52.86 -27.97 2.19
CA GLU A 43 52.39 -29.14 2.95
C GLU A 43 51.90 -28.75 4.36
N GLU A 44 51.08 -29.60 4.96
CA GLU A 44 50.54 -29.39 6.30
C GLU A 44 51.65 -29.11 7.33
N GLY A 45 51.44 -28.12 8.19
CA GLY A 45 52.43 -27.69 9.18
C GLY A 45 53.63 -26.89 8.63
N CYS A 46 53.68 -26.62 7.32
CA CYS A 46 54.70 -25.79 6.70
C CYS A 46 54.20 -24.36 6.44
N THR A 47 55.08 -23.37 6.58
CA THR A 47 54.80 -21.98 6.19
C THR A 47 55.65 -21.57 4.98
N LEU A 48 55.03 -21.00 3.95
CA LEU A 48 55.71 -20.27 2.88
C LEU A 48 55.54 -18.76 3.11
N SER A 49 56.62 -18.05 3.43
CA SER A 49 56.61 -16.59 3.55
C SER A 49 57.10 -15.92 2.27
N ILE A 50 56.44 -14.85 1.82
CA ILE A 50 56.85 -14.09 0.63
C ILE A 50 57.70 -12.89 1.03
N SER A 51 58.96 -12.85 0.56
CA SER A 51 59.85 -11.72 0.83
C SER A 51 59.41 -10.44 0.07
N PRO A 52 59.65 -9.23 0.62
CA PRO A 52 59.41 -7.96 -0.08
C PRO A 52 60.08 -7.77 -1.45
N SER A 53 61.09 -8.59 -1.75
CA SER A 53 61.77 -8.64 -3.05
C SER A 53 60.95 -9.33 -4.15
N VAL A 54 59.96 -10.16 -3.80
CA VAL A 54 59.05 -10.80 -4.75
C VAL A 54 57.93 -9.83 -5.10
N LYS A 55 58.00 -9.22 -6.29
CA LYS A 55 56.98 -8.24 -6.73
C LYS A 55 55.81 -8.86 -7.46
N SER A 56 56.03 -9.93 -8.22
CA SER A 56 54.96 -10.58 -8.98
C SER A 56 55.20 -12.06 -9.19
N PHE A 57 54.11 -12.83 -9.25
CA PHE A 57 54.07 -14.19 -9.77
C PHE A 57 53.75 -14.19 -11.26
N ALA A 58 54.14 -15.27 -11.95
CA ALA A 58 53.80 -15.50 -13.35
C ALA A 58 52.29 -15.68 -13.55
N ASN A 59 51.84 -15.55 -14.80
CA ASN A 59 50.49 -15.95 -15.19
C ASN A 59 50.31 -17.47 -15.02
N GLU A 60 49.06 -17.91 -14.89
CA GLU A 60 48.71 -19.33 -14.77
C GLU A 60 49.40 -20.03 -13.58
N THR A 61 49.74 -19.26 -12.53
CA THR A 61 50.32 -19.80 -11.29
C THR A 61 49.28 -20.62 -10.53
N GLU A 62 49.65 -21.81 -10.08
CA GLU A 62 48.86 -22.68 -9.21
C GLU A 62 49.53 -22.80 -7.84
N ILE A 63 48.77 -22.55 -6.78
CA ILE A 63 49.24 -22.71 -5.41
C ILE A 63 48.21 -23.52 -4.64
N GLU A 64 48.67 -24.62 -4.05
CA GLU A 64 47.90 -25.46 -3.15
C GLU A 64 48.44 -25.29 -1.73
N VAL A 65 47.55 -24.93 -0.81
CA VAL A 65 47.91 -24.56 0.57
C VAL A 65 47.28 -25.56 1.52
N ASP A 66 48.07 -26.51 2.02
CA ASP A 66 47.74 -27.38 3.16
C ASP A 66 48.32 -26.85 4.48
N GLY A 67 49.39 -26.04 4.41
CA GLY A 67 49.99 -25.32 5.54
C GLY A 67 49.59 -23.84 5.57
N GLU A 68 50.56 -22.91 5.59
CA GLU A 68 50.31 -21.47 5.60
C GLU A 68 51.04 -20.74 4.46
N LEU A 69 50.31 -19.98 3.64
CA LEU A 69 50.87 -18.96 2.75
C LEU A 69 50.84 -17.61 3.45
N LYS A 70 52.01 -17.09 3.84
CA LYS A 70 52.14 -15.82 4.53
C LYS A 70 52.67 -14.74 3.60
N ILE A 71 51.89 -13.67 3.43
CA ILE A 71 52.23 -12.50 2.62
C ILE A 71 52.40 -11.30 3.54
N ASN A 72 53.57 -10.68 3.47
CA ASN A 72 54.00 -9.57 4.31
C ASN A 72 54.66 -8.45 3.49
N SER A 73 54.25 -8.31 2.24
CA SER A 73 54.70 -7.29 1.30
C SER A 73 53.72 -7.10 0.16
N ASP A 74 53.86 -6.00 -0.59
CA ASP A 74 53.12 -5.81 -1.84
C ASP A 74 53.51 -6.89 -2.87
N VAL A 75 52.53 -7.63 -3.36
CA VAL A 75 52.74 -8.69 -4.36
C VAL A 75 51.57 -8.79 -5.32
N THR A 76 51.87 -9.08 -6.60
CA THR A 76 50.86 -9.31 -7.63
C THR A 76 50.91 -10.74 -8.15
N PHE A 77 49.84 -11.49 -8.00
CA PHE A 77 49.64 -12.76 -8.68
C PHE A 77 49.21 -12.51 -10.13
N GLY A 78 49.88 -13.15 -11.09
CA GLY A 78 49.60 -13.02 -12.52
C GLY A 78 48.18 -13.46 -12.89
N ALA A 79 47.78 -13.18 -14.13
CA ALA A 79 46.43 -13.53 -14.61
C ALA A 79 46.21 -15.04 -14.59
N LYS A 80 44.95 -15.47 -14.38
CA LYS A 80 44.56 -16.89 -14.30
C LYS A 80 45.29 -17.67 -13.19
N THR A 81 45.61 -17.01 -12.08
CA THR A 81 46.17 -17.71 -10.91
C THR A 81 45.09 -18.59 -10.28
N LEU A 82 45.42 -19.82 -9.88
CA LEU A 82 44.57 -20.69 -9.08
C LEU A 82 45.21 -20.87 -7.70
N LEU A 83 44.58 -20.29 -6.67
CA LEU A 83 44.93 -20.51 -5.27
C LEU A 83 43.89 -21.43 -4.64
N THR A 84 44.29 -22.62 -4.19
CA THR A 84 43.43 -23.56 -3.47
C THR A 84 43.89 -23.69 -2.04
N ILE A 85 43.01 -23.37 -1.09
CA ILE A 85 43.29 -23.45 0.34
C ILE A 85 42.50 -24.66 0.90
N ASN A 86 43.24 -25.70 1.26
CA ASN A 86 42.70 -26.96 1.76
C ASN A 86 42.32 -26.86 3.24
N SER A 87 41.80 -27.94 3.84
CA SER A 87 41.16 -27.93 5.17
C SER A 87 42.05 -27.47 6.34
N THR A 88 43.36 -27.71 6.24
CA THR A 88 44.36 -27.26 7.21
C THR A 88 45.07 -26.00 6.76
N GLY A 89 44.77 -25.55 5.54
CA GLY A 89 45.41 -24.46 4.84
C GLY A 89 44.98 -23.09 5.33
N LYS A 90 45.91 -22.15 5.30
CA LYS A 90 45.69 -20.75 5.67
C LYS A 90 46.41 -19.79 4.73
N LEU A 91 45.70 -18.76 4.27
CA LEU A 91 46.29 -17.57 3.66
C LEU A 91 46.32 -16.46 4.71
N SER A 92 47.52 -16.00 5.07
CA SER A 92 47.73 -14.93 6.05
C SER A 92 48.33 -13.72 5.36
N ILE A 93 47.57 -12.63 5.26
CA ILE A 93 48.08 -11.35 4.75
C ILE A 93 48.20 -10.41 5.94
N THR A 94 49.44 -10.13 6.29
CA THR A 94 49.80 -9.36 7.47
C THR A 94 50.49 -8.08 7.02
N SER A 95 50.33 -6.98 7.75
CA SER A 95 50.84 -5.61 7.50
C SER A 95 50.10 -4.85 6.38
N SER A 96 50.08 -3.51 6.44
CA SER A 96 49.28 -2.59 5.60
C SER A 96 49.68 -2.53 4.11
N HIS A 97 49.97 -3.69 3.51
CA HIS A 97 50.38 -3.90 2.13
C HIS A 97 49.22 -4.43 1.29
N THR A 98 49.39 -4.39 -0.03
CA THR A 98 48.39 -4.80 -1.01
C THR A 98 48.81 -6.07 -1.75
N THR A 99 47.97 -7.10 -1.66
CA THR A 99 48.07 -8.31 -2.48
C THR A 99 47.08 -8.22 -3.63
N THR A 100 47.54 -8.30 -4.88
CA THR A 100 46.66 -8.22 -6.06
C THR A 100 46.58 -9.57 -6.76
N PHE A 101 45.36 -10.06 -7.01
CA PHE A 101 45.10 -11.17 -7.93
C PHE A 101 44.62 -10.59 -9.26
N ASN A 102 45.39 -10.82 -10.31
CA ASN A 102 45.09 -10.27 -11.63
C ASN A 102 43.95 -11.06 -12.32
N LEU A 103 43.47 -10.52 -13.45
CA LEU A 103 42.26 -10.98 -14.16
C LEU A 103 42.12 -12.50 -14.28
N CYS A 104 40.86 -12.96 -14.16
CA CYS A 104 40.46 -14.36 -14.32
C CYS A 104 41.11 -15.35 -13.33
N SER A 105 41.57 -14.88 -12.17
CA SER A 105 42.09 -15.77 -11.12
C SER A 105 40.97 -16.48 -10.36
N ILE A 106 41.29 -17.59 -9.69
CA ILE A 106 40.38 -18.33 -8.81
C ILE A 106 41.05 -18.48 -7.45
N ILE A 107 40.33 -18.10 -6.41
CA ILE A 107 40.73 -18.30 -5.01
C ILE A 107 39.68 -19.20 -4.38
N ASP A 108 40.00 -20.47 -4.21
CA ASP A 108 39.14 -21.46 -3.57
C ASP A 108 39.52 -21.61 -2.10
N SER A 109 38.71 -21.01 -1.23
CA SER A 109 38.83 -21.11 0.23
C SER A 109 37.61 -21.80 0.84
N ARG A 110 36.97 -22.71 0.11
CA ARG A 110 35.81 -23.46 0.64
C ARG A 110 36.17 -24.41 1.79
N LYS A 111 37.45 -24.77 1.95
CA LYS A 111 37.93 -25.66 3.01
C LYS A 111 38.88 -24.98 4.00
N GLY A 112 39.66 -24.01 3.54
CA GLY A 112 40.68 -23.33 4.35
C GLY A 112 40.30 -21.94 4.81
N GLN A 113 41.26 -21.24 5.41
CA GLN A 113 41.06 -19.92 6.03
C GLN A 113 41.79 -18.81 5.26
N ILE A 114 41.17 -17.63 5.21
CA ILE A 114 41.80 -16.38 4.78
C ILE A 114 41.76 -15.41 5.96
N GLU A 115 42.93 -14.86 6.29
CA GLU A 115 43.10 -13.81 7.29
C GLU A 115 43.76 -12.57 6.66
N ILE A 116 43.10 -11.42 6.82
CA ILE A 116 43.57 -10.11 6.36
C ILE A 116 43.73 -9.21 7.58
N GLU A 117 44.95 -8.98 8.03
CA GLU A 117 45.25 -8.28 9.28
C GLU A 117 45.96 -6.95 9.07
N ASN A 118 45.85 -6.07 10.06
CA ASN A 118 46.57 -4.81 10.19
C ASN A 118 46.35 -3.86 8.99
N GLY A 119 45.10 -3.79 8.51
CA GLY A 119 44.71 -2.93 7.39
C GLY A 119 45.28 -3.36 6.04
N ALA A 120 45.79 -4.60 5.91
CA ALA A 120 46.21 -5.15 4.63
C ALA A 120 45.04 -5.19 3.62
N THR A 121 45.35 -5.22 2.32
CA THR A 121 44.34 -5.22 1.26
C THR A 121 44.52 -6.39 0.31
N ILE A 122 43.43 -7.10 -0.01
CA ILE A 122 43.34 -7.99 -1.17
C ILE A 122 42.60 -7.27 -2.28
N ASN A 123 43.24 -7.10 -3.44
CA ASN A 123 42.63 -6.57 -4.66
C ASN A 123 42.33 -7.72 -5.62
N LEU A 124 41.06 -7.91 -5.96
CA LEU A 124 40.59 -8.89 -6.94
C LEU A 124 40.24 -8.19 -8.25
N LYS A 125 40.99 -8.45 -9.32
CA LYS A 125 40.76 -7.87 -10.65
C LYS A 125 39.61 -8.55 -11.40
N GLU A 126 39.30 -8.05 -12.59
CA GLU A 126 38.14 -8.44 -13.38
C GLU A 126 38.03 -9.95 -13.59
N ASN A 127 36.81 -10.49 -13.42
CA ASN A 127 36.51 -11.92 -13.54
C ASN A 127 37.30 -12.85 -12.60
N THR A 128 37.92 -12.31 -11.55
CA THR A 128 38.47 -13.14 -10.46
C THR A 128 37.32 -13.74 -9.67
N LEU A 129 37.36 -15.05 -9.40
CA LEU A 129 36.35 -15.78 -8.63
C LEU A 129 36.88 -16.11 -7.24
N LEU A 130 36.17 -15.65 -6.21
CA LEU A 130 36.40 -16.02 -4.82
C LEU A 130 35.35 -17.05 -4.39
N GLN A 131 35.78 -18.27 -4.06
CA GLN A 131 34.89 -19.35 -3.62
C GLN A 131 35.03 -19.56 -2.10
N LEU A 132 33.91 -19.44 -1.39
CA LEU A 132 33.85 -19.48 0.07
C LEU A 132 32.83 -20.52 0.54
N SER A 133 32.99 -20.97 1.78
CA SER A 133 32.02 -21.84 2.47
C SER A 133 31.75 -21.30 3.88
N ASN A 134 31.54 -22.16 4.88
CA ASN A 134 31.37 -21.80 6.29
C ASN A 134 32.69 -21.39 7.00
N HIS A 135 33.65 -20.84 6.25
CA HIS A 135 34.93 -20.32 6.74
C HIS A 135 35.02 -18.82 6.39
N PRO A 136 34.49 -17.93 7.25
CA PRO A 136 34.52 -16.50 6.98
C PRO A 136 35.94 -15.97 6.86
N ILE A 137 36.12 -14.94 6.02
CA ILE A 137 37.35 -14.15 5.97
C ILE A 137 37.46 -13.35 7.27
N ARG A 138 38.61 -13.48 7.93
CA ARG A 138 38.87 -12.95 9.28
C ARG A 138 39.87 -11.81 9.26
N GLY A 139 39.83 -11.00 10.31
CA GLY A 139 40.79 -9.93 10.56
C GLY A 139 40.16 -8.54 10.50
N ASN A 140 40.98 -7.54 10.20
CA ASN A 140 40.64 -6.12 10.19
C ASN A 140 41.20 -5.38 8.96
N GLY A 141 41.35 -6.10 7.85
CA GLY A 141 41.82 -5.56 6.57
C GLY A 141 40.71 -5.32 5.56
N ASN A 142 41.12 -5.08 4.31
CA ASN A 142 40.26 -4.68 3.22
C ASN A 142 40.23 -5.73 2.10
N LEU A 143 39.05 -5.95 1.52
CA LEU A 143 38.85 -6.78 0.33
C LEU A 143 38.18 -5.92 -0.75
N HIS A 144 38.92 -5.66 -1.82
CA HIS A 144 38.49 -4.79 -2.91
C HIS A 144 38.22 -5.59 -4.18
N GLY A 145 36.99 -5.52 -4.69
CA GLY A 145 36.58 -6.10 -5.96
C GLY A 145 36.64 -5.11 -7.12
N LEU A 146 37.13 -5.53 -8.29
CA LEU A 146 37.02 -4.77 -9.54
C LEU A 146 36.33 -5.63 -10.59
N PHE A 147 35.01 -5.69 -10.53
CA PHE A 147 34.17 -6.67 -11.23
C PHE A 147 34.57 -8.13 -10.93
N ALA A 148 34.98 -8.38 -9.69
CA ALA A 148 35.25 -9.72 -9.16
C ALA A 148 33.93 -10.43 -8.81
N ARG A 149 33.97 -11.76 -8.70
CA ARG A 149 32.81 -12.62 -8.42
C ARG A 149 32.99 -13.36 -7.11
N ILE A 150 31.87 -13.67 -6.46
CA ILE A 150 31.83 -14.50 -5.26
C ILE A 150 30.89 -15.68 -5.51
N ASP A 151 31.36 -16.87 -5.16
CA ASP A 151 30.57 -18.10 -5.05
C ASP A 151 30.58 -18.53 -3.58
N ALA A 152 29.45 -18.33 -2.89
CA ALA A 152 29.36 -18.52 -1.45
C ALA A 152 27.95 -18.98 -1.01
N PRO A 153 27.85 -19.77 0.06
CA PRO A 153 26.58 -20.10 0.69
C PRO A 153 25.94 -18.89 1.39
N ILE A 154 24.66 -19.02 1.76
CA ILE A 154 23.89 -18.01 2.50
C ILE A 154 24.18 -18.13 4.01
N VAL A 155 25.41 -17.84 4.39
CA VAL A 155 25.92 -17.83 5.78
C VAL A 155 26.95 -16.71 5.92
N GLN A 156 27.46 -16.46 7.13
CA GLN A 156 28.53 -15.48 7.31
C GLN A 156 29.77 -15.87 6.49
N ILE A 157 30.26 -14.93 5.67
CA ILE A 157 31.51 -15.09 4.91
C ILE A 157 32.50 -13.95 5.16
N PHE A 158 32.05 -12.85 5.77
CA PHE A 158 32.90 -11.76 6.24
C PHE A 158 32.72 -11.56 7.75
N CYS A 159 33.81 -11.58 8.51
CA CYS A 159 33.78 -11.15 9.90
C CYS A 159 33.63 -9.63 10.00
N ASP A 160 33.11 -9.14 11.13
CA ASP A 160 32.77 -7.71 11.32
C ASP A 160 33.93 -6.72 11.13
N GLY A 161 35.18 -7.17 11.31
CA GLY A 161 36.37 -6.33 11.10
C GLY A 161 36.79 -6.16 9.64
N ILE A 162 36.29 -6.97 8.72
CA ILE A 162 36.67 -6.89 7.30
C ILE A 162 35.87 -5.79 6.60
N THR A 163 36.59 -4.87 5.96
CA THR A 163 36.02 -3.89 5.04
C THR A 163 35.94 -4.51 3.66
N VAL A 164 34.76 -4.50 3.03
CA VAL A 164 34.57 -4.98 1.66
C VAL A 164 34.07 -3.83 0.80
N ASP A 165 34.79 -3.53 -0.28
CA ASP A 165 34.47 -2.42 -1.18
C ASP A 165 34.72 -2.77 -2.66
N GLY A 166 34.48 -1.79 -3.54
CA GLY A 166 34.66 -1.94 -4.99
C GLY A 166 33.43 -2.44 -5.73
N ASP A 167 33.64 -2.86 -6.98
CA ASP A 167 32.61 -3.35 -7.89
C ASP A 167 32.58 -4.88 -7.91
N TRP A 168 31.42 -5.46 -7.62
CA TRP A 168 31.25 -6.91 -7.56
C TRP A 168 30.22 -7.38 -8.59
N SER A 169 30.62 -8.36 -9.39
CA SER A 169 29.75 -9.05 -10.34
C SER A 169 29.17 -10.30 -9.66
N VAL A 170 28.18 -10.07 -8.80
CA VAL A 170 27.38 -11.12 -8.15
C VAL A 170 25.92 -11.04 -8.59
N ASP A 171 25.25 -12.17 -8.70
CA ASP A 171 23.82 -12.21 -9.04
C ASP A 171 23.00 -11.55 -7.92
N ARG A 172 23.25 -11.96 -6.67
CA ARG A 172 22.57 -11.49 -5.46
C ARG A 172 23.56 -11.23 -4.33
N ALA A 173 23.28 -10.21 -3.52
CA ALA A 173 23.89 -10.05 -2.20
C ALA A 173 22.93 -10.52 -1.11
N TYR A 174 23.50 -11.06 -0.03
CA TYR A 174 22.75 -11.59 1.10
C TYR A 174 23.22 -10.94 2.40
N PRO A 175 22.32 -10.41 3.25
CA PRO A 175 22.70 -9.87 4.56
C PRO A 175 23.43 -10.89 5.44
N GLN A 176 23.12 -12.18 5.26
CA GLN A 176 23.75 -13.28 5.98
C GLN A 176 25.28 -13.31 5.81
N TRP A 177 25.82 -12.77 4.70
CA TRP A 177 27.26 -12.67 4.48
C TRP A 177 27.97 -11.79 5.51
N PHE A 178 27.24 -10.85 6.11
CA PHE A 178 27.75 -9.82 7.03
C PHE A 178 27.21 -9.97 8.46
N ALA A 179 26.38 -10.97 8.74
CA ALA A 179 25.75 -11.15 10.04
C ALA A 179 26.51 -12.17 10.88
N THR A 180 27.03 -11.75 12.03
CA THR A 180 27.50 -12.67 13.08
C THR A 180 26.28 -13.25 13.79
N ILE A 181 25.97 -14.51 13.50
CA ILE A 181 24.80 -15.21 14.05
C ILE A 181 25.11 -15.77 15.44
N ASP A 182 24.35 -15.35 16.43
CA ASP A 182 24.40 -15.89 17.77
C ASP A 182 23.36 -17.02 17.93
N THR A 183 23.88 -18.25 17.94
CA THR A 183 23.06 -19.46 18.11
C THR A 183 22.37 -19.53 19.46
N SER A 184 22.89 -18.86 20.49
CA SER A 184 22.22 -18.78 21.80
C SER A 184 20.99 -17.88 21.80
N LYS A 185 20.86 -17.04 20.77
CA LYS A 185 19.73 -16.12 20.53
C LYS A 185 18.83 -16.61 19.39
N GLY A 186 18.74 -17.93 19.21
CA GLY A 186 17.88 -18.58 18.21
C GLY A 186 18.25 -18.32 16.74
N ASN A 187 19.52 -18.02 16.46
CA ASN A 187 20.05 -17.63 15.14
C ASN A 187 19.75 -16.18 14.73
N MET A 188 19.72 -15.26 15.69
CA MET A 188 19.68 -13.82 15.44
C MET A 188 21.08 -13.19 15.36
N PRO A 189 21.24 -12.00 14.75
CA PRO A 189 22.42 -11.18 14.90
C PRO A 189 22.72 -10.92 16.38
N ALA A 190 23.99 -10.79 16.73
CA ALA A 190 24.42 -10.60 18.12
C ALA A 190 23.75 -9.40 18.83
N ASP A 191 23.34 -8.37 18.08
CA ASP A 191 22.66 -7.16 18.55
C ASP A 191 21.16 -7.11 18.20
N TYR A 192 20.58 -8.21 17.70
CA TYR A 192 19.18 -8.33 17.28
C TYR A 192 18.77 -7.43 16.10
N ASP A 193 19.70 -6.71 15.46
CA ASP A 193 19.40 -5.72 14.42
C ASP A 193 19.86 -6.17 13.03
N TRP A 194 18.93 -6.67 12.22
CA TRP A 194 19.20 -7.04 10.84
C TRP A 194 19.37 -5.83 9.91
N ALA A 195 19.02 -4.61 10.31
CA ALA A 195 19.18 -3.45 9.43
C ALA A 195 20.65 -3.22 9.07
N LYS A 196 21.58 -3.46 10.01
CA LYS A 196 23.03 -3.33 9.78
C LYS A 196 23.56 -4.28 8.69
N PRO A 197 23.39 -5.61 8.78
CA PRO A 197 23.82 -6.51 7.70
C PRO A 197 23.05 -6.28 6.40
N ILE A 198 21.78 -5.83 6.44
CA ILE A 198 21.03 -5.46 5.24
C ILE A 198 21.67 -4.25 4.55
N ASN A 199 21.98 -3.19 5.29
CA ASN A 199 22.65 -2.00 4.77
C ASN A 199 24.05 -2.35 4.21
N LYS A 200 24.83 -3.18 4.90
CA LYS A 200 26.12 -3.69 4.37
C LYS A 200 25.95 -4.45 3.05
N ALA A 201 24.91 -5.28 2.92
CA ALA A 201 24.62 -5.99 1.67
C ALA A 201 24.18 -5.05 0.54
N ILE A 202 23.43 -3.99 0.86
CA ILE A 202 23.07 -2.92 -0.08
C ILE A 202 24.32 -2.17 -0.57
N ASP A 203 25.20 -1.80 0.36
CA ASP A 203 26.46 -1.11 0.04
C ASP A 203 27.38 -1.97 -0.84
N PHE A 204 27.51 -3.24 -0.50
CA PHE A 204 28.28 -4.22 -1.27
C PHE A 204 27.70 -4.40 -2.69
N LYS A 205 26.38 -4.49 -2.81
CA LYS A 205 25.71 -4.78 -4.09
C LYS A 205 25.76 -3.59 -5.04
N ARG A 206 25.64 -2.36 -4.53
CA ARG A 206 25.50 -1.09 -5.25
C ARG A 206 24.28 -0.99 -6.16
N THR A 207 24.07 -1.95 -7.05
CA THR A 207 22.89 -2.08 -7.94
C THR A 207 22.48 -3.55 -8.13
N GLY A 208 21.19 -3.80 -8.29
CA GLY A 208 20.61 -5.14 -8.45
C GLY A 208 20.05 -5.72 -7.16
N GLU A 209 19.96 -7.05 -7.09
CA GLU A 209 19.19 -7.74 -6.05
C GLU A 209 19.95 -7.89 -4.72
N VAL A 210 19.34 -7.41 -3.64
CA VAL A 210 19.62 -7.78 -2.25
C VAL A 210 18.49 -8.70 -1.79
N PHE A 211 18.82 -9.98 -1.62
CA PHE A 211 17.83 -11.02 -1.40
C PHE A 211 17.75 -11.40 0.08
N LEU A 212 16.54 -11.40 0.61
CA LEU A 212 16.20 -11.82 1.96
C LEU A 212 15.52 -13.21 1.89
N PRO A 213 16.25 -14.31 2.19
CA PRO A 213 15.65 -15.62 2.36
C PRO A 213 14.48 -15.58 3.37
N ARG A 214 13.59 -16.58 3.30
CA ARG A 214 12.51 -16.74 4.28
C ARG A 214 13.03 -16.63 5.71
N GLY A 215 12.28 -15.96 6.56
CA GLY A 215 12.67 -15.74 7.95
C GLY A 215 12.16 -14.42 8.52
N LEU A 216 12.40 -14.29 9.82
CA LEU A 216 12.10 -13.10 10.61
C LEU A 216 13.38 -12.27 10.78
N TYR A 217 13.33 -11.03 10.33
CA TYR A 217 14.41 -10.05 10.39
C TYR A 217 13.98 -8.93 11.34
N THR A 218 14.36 -9.05 12.61
CA THR A 218 14.16 -7.98 13.60
C THR A 218 15.05 -6.78 13.27
N ILE A 219 14.51 -5.58 13.32
CA ILE A 219 15.26 -4.33 13.12
C ILE A 219 14.96 -3.34 14.23
N CYS A 220 15.99 -2.61 14.65
CA CYS A 220 15.86 -1.45 15.55
C CYS A 220 16.46 -0.18 14.92
N SER A 221 16.80 -0.22 13.63
CA SER A 221 17.28 0.95 12.88
C SER A 221 16.78 0.90 11.44
N THR A 222 16.92 2.03 10.72
CA THR A 222 16.41 2.20 9.36
C THR A 222 17.26 1.47 8.32
N ILE A 223 16.58 0.85 7.35
CA ILE A 223 17.21 0.29 6.14
C ILE A 223 17.23 1.37 5.05
N PHE A 224 18.37 1.59 4.42
CA PHE A 224 18.58 2.59 3.37
C PHE A 224 18.72 1.91 2.01
N VAL A 225 17.65 1.88 1.23
CA VAL A 225 17.64 1.31 -0.13
C VAL A 225 18.11 2.37 -1.11
N LYS A 226 19.23 2.10 -1.77
CA LYS A 226 19.88 3.02 -2.71
C LYS A 226 19.35 2.86 -4.14
N ASP A 227 19.66 3.84 -4.99
CA ASP A 227 19.28 3.84 -6.40
C ASP A 227 19.73 2.55 -7.11
N GLY A 228 18.84 1.95 -7.89
CA GLY A 228 19.09 0.70 -8.63
C GLY A 228 19.06 -0.58 -7.79
N ILE A 229 18.76 -0.52 -6.49
CA ILE A 229 18.65 -1.72 -5.63
C ILE A 229 17.24 -2.30 -5.68
N CYS A 230 17.16 -3.63 -5.84
CA CYS A 230 15.95 -4.40 -5.58
C CYS A 230 16.09 -5.13 -4.24
N LEU A 231 15.42 -4.63 -3.19
CA LEU A 231 15.31 -5.32 -1.91
C LEU A 231 14.13 -6.29 -1.99
N MET A 232 14.40 -7.60 -1.95
CA MET A 232 13.36 -8.60 -2.20
C MET A 232 13.37 -9.80 -1.26
N GLY A 233 12.18 -10.31 -0.96
CA GLY A 233 11.97 -11.52 -0.17
C GLY A 233 11.58 -12.75 -0.99
N THR A 234 11.42 -13.88 -0.28
CA THR A 234 10.95 -15.16 -0.83
C THR A 234 9.43 -15.25 -1.01
N GLY A 235 8.68 -14.33 -0.41
CA GLY A 235 7.22 -14.34 -0.34
C GLY A 235 6.74 -13.42 0.76
N ASN A 236 5.56 -12.86 0.59
CA ASN A 236 5.03 -11.80 1.46
C ASN A 236 3.94 -12.28 2.43
N ARG A 237 3.34 -13.45 2.19
CA ARG A 237 2.14 -13.92 2.88
C ARG A 237 2.48 -14.97 3.94
N PRO A 238 2.37 -14.66 5.25
CA PRO A 238 2.33 -15.66 6.31
C PRO A 238 0.95 -16.36 6.26
N ASP A 239 0.78 -17.32 5.35
CA ASP A 239 -0.51 -17.97 5.12
C ASP A 239 -0.92 -18.89 6.27
N GLY A 240 -1.75 -18.34 7.16
CA GLY A 240 -2.56 -19.04 8.17
C GLY A 240 -2.93 -18.19 9.39
N LEU A 241 -3.02 -16.87 9.23
CA LEU A 241 -3.63 -15.95 10.20
C LEU A 241 -5.10 -15.60 9.89
N LEU A 242 -5.63 -16.09 8.77
CA LEU A 242 -7.05 -16.03 8.45
C LEU A 242 -7.59 -17.46 8.54
N ASP A 243 -8.15 -17.78 9.71
CA ASP A 243 -9.23 -18.76 9.91
C ASP A 243 -9.27 -19.10 11.40
N ASN A 244 -10.01 -18.28 12.17
CA ASN A 244 -10.95 -18.72 13.21
C ASN A 244 -11.43 -17.50 14.00
N GLU A 245 -12.53 -16.90 13.54
CA GLU A 245 -13.40 -16.01 14.36
C GLU A 245 -14.05 -16.75 15.56
N GLY A 246 -13.44 -17.82 16.07
CA GLY A 246 -14.02 -18.64 17.14
C GLY A 246 -13.04 -19.34 18.06
N ASN A 247 -11.72 -19.25 17.84
CA ASN A 247 -10.75 -19.88 18.73
C ASN A 247 -9.53 -18.97 18.91
N ARG A 248 -9.40 -18.38 20.10
CA ARG A 248 -8.29 -17.48 20.50
C ARG A 248 -6.99 -18.23 20.80
N ASP A 249 -6.76 -19.36 20.13
CA ASP A 249 -5.60 -20.21 20.39
C ASP A 249 -4.59 -20.07 19.25
N VAL A 250 -3.52 -19.34 19.58
CA VAL A 250 -2.15 -19.34 19.03
C VAL A 250 -2.04 -19.49 17.49
N PRO A 251 -1.57 -18.46 16.76
CA PRO A 251 -1.20 -18.59 15.36
C PRO A 251 -0.26 -19.79 15.17
N ASN A 252 -0.66 -20.76 14.35
CA ASN A 252 0.16 -21.93 14.05
C ASN A 252 1.50 -21.47 13.46
N MET A 253 2.64 -21.84 14.08
CA MET A 253 4.01 -21.52 13.62
C MET A 253 4.34 -21.96 12.17
N ARG A 254 3.43 -22.68 11.49
CA ARG A 254 3.66 -23.24 10.15
C ARG A 254 3.74 -22.19 9.04
N THR A 255 3.22 -20.98 9.26
CA THR A 255 2.96 -19.97 8.21
C THR A 255 4.14 -19.02 7.98
N GLN A 256 4.96 -18.76 9.02
CA GLN A 256 6.20 -17.99 8.94
C GLN A 256 7.31 -18.74 8.17
N ASN A 257 7.16 -20.05 7.96
CA ASN A 257 8.13 -20.88 7.22
C ASN A 257 8.18 -20.60 5.70
N TYR A 258 7.32 -19.71 5.19
CA TYR A 258 7.17 -19.46 3.75
C TYR A 258 7.34 -17.99 3.32
N CYS A 259 7.54 -17.05 4.25
CA CYS A 259 7.64 -15.62 3.92
C CYS A 259 8.84 -14.93 4.55
N THR A 260 9.16 -13.73 4.04
CA THR A 260 10.19 -12.84 4.56
C THR A 260 9.51 -11.71 5.34
N VAL A 261 9.78 -11.60 6.66
CA VAL A 261 9.19 -10.58 7.54
C VAL A 261 10.29 -9.69 8.10
N ILE A 262 10.18 -8.37 7.87
CA ILE A 262 10.98 -7.35 8.55
C ILE A 262 10.12 -6.80 9.70
N GLN A 263 10.58 -7.02 10.93
CA GLN A 263 9.83 -6.70 12.15
C GLN A 263 10.55 -5.63 12.95
N ALA A 264 9.88 -4.50 13.20
CA ALA A 264 10.39 -3.48 14.10
C ALA A 264 10.38 -3.98 15.56
N VAL A 265 11.48 -3.77 16.26
CA VAL A 265 11.63 -4.05 17.69
C VAL A 265 12.36 -2.89 18.38
N TYR A 266 12.20 -2.78 19.69
CA TYR A 266 13.03 -1.91 20.53
C TYR A 266 13.31 -2.58 21.87
N GLU A 267 14.42 -2.20 22.50
CA GLU A 267 14.78 -2.67 23.84
C GLU A 267 14.40 -1.61 24.88
N GLU A 268 13.67 -2.01 25.93
CA GLU A 268 13.35 -1.12 27.04
C GLU A 268 14.56 -1.06 27.99
N LYS A 269 15.23 0.09 28.06
CA LYS A 269 16.33 0.29 29.02
C LYS A 269 15.75 0.24 30.44
N GLN A 270 16.28 -0.63 31.30
CA GLN A 270 15.91 -0.64 32.71
C GLN A 270 16.16 0.76 33.30
N LYS A 271 15.15 1.33 33.96
CA LYS A 271 15.34 2.51 34.81
C LYS A 271 16.33 2.09 35.90
N GLU A 272 17.54 2.65 35.88
CA GLU A 272 18.41 2.55 37.04
C GLU A 272 17.68 3.23 38.20
N ASP A 273 17.36 2.46 39.24
CA ASP A 273 16.81 2.92 40.53
C ASP A 273 17.86 3.73 41.31
N ASN A 274 18.40 4.80 40.70
CA ASN A 274 19.15 5.81 41.43
C ASN A 274 18.15 6.88 41.89
N ALA A 275 17.68 6.65 43.11
CA ALA A 275 16.86 7.59 43.86
C ALA A 275 17.52 8.98 43.94
N ALA A 276 16.68 10.00 43.74
CA ALA A 276 16.83 11.39 44.15
C ALA A 276 17.84 12.25 43.37
N SER A 277 17.39 12.93 42.32
CA SER A 277 17.04 14.36 42.37
C SER A 277 16.81 14.94 40.97
N GLU A 278 15.93 15.94 40.89
CA GLU A 278 15.67 16.86 39.76
C GLU A 278 14.59 16.44 38.74
N ASN A 279 13.43 17.06 38.96
CA ASN A 279 12.38 17.27 37.97
C ASN A 279 12.95 17.95 36.71
N ASN A 280 12.47 17.50 35.55
CA ASN A 280 12.66 18.06 34.21
C ASN A 280 14.04 17.86 33.57
N LYS A 281 14.32 16.64 33.09
CA LYS A 281 14.99 16.37 31.81
C LYS A 281 14.87 14.88 31.43
N ASN A 282 14.62 14.64 30.14
CA ASN A 282 14.75 13.38 29.40
C ASN A 282 13.56 12.38 29.40
N GLU A 283 12.37 12.82 28.98
CA GLU A 283 11.43 11.90 28.30
C GLU A 283 11.87 11.59 26.85
N SER A 284 12.76 12.41 26.26
CA SER A 284 13.21 12.26 24.86
C SER A 284 14.19 11.10 24.61
N GLU A 285 14.91 10.61 25.62
CA GLU A 285 15.94 9.57 25.45
C GLU A 285 15.38 8.14 25.39
N ASN A 286 14.09 7.95 25.71
CA ASN A 286 13.44 6.64 25.72
C ASN A 286 12.36 6.48 24.63
N ASN A 287 12.25 7.39 23.65
CA ASN A 287 11.30 7.23 22.55
C ASN A 287 11.84 6.21 21.52
N PRO A 288 11.25 5.01 21.36
CA PRO A 288 11.73 4.00 20.41
C PRO A 288 11.72 4.49 18.95
N LEU A 289 10.87 5.46 18.63
CA LEU A 289 10.79 6.06 17.31
C LEU A 289 12.10 6.76 16.88
N SER A 290 12.88 7.26 17.86
CA SER A 290 14.15 7.96 17.61
C SER A 290 15.26 7.06 17.08
N GLN A 291 15.11 5.73 17.20
CA GLN A 291 16.05 4.75 16.66
C GLN A 291 15.90 4.60 15.13
N PHE A 292 14.74 5.01 14.59
CA PHE A 292 14.44 5.02 13.17
C PHE A 292 14.60 6.44 12.61
N HIS A 293 15.34 6.58 11.52
CA HIS A 293 15.58 7.85 10.85
C HIS A 293 14.24 8.46 10.40
N HIS A 294 13.87 9.60 11.02
CA HIS A 294 12.55 10.25 10.91
C HIS A 294 11.33 9.32 11.17
N GLY A 295 11.52 8.24 11.92
CA GLY A 295 10.46 7.28 12.24
C GLY A 295 10.08 6.32 11.10
N TYR A 296 10.95 6.13 10.10
CA TYR A 296 10.71 5.19 9.00
C TYR A 296 11.56 3.91 9.12
N MET A 297 10.93 2.75 8.88
CA MET A 297 11.64 1.47 8.82
C MET A 297 12.56 1.38 7.59
N ILE A 298 12.11 1.88 6.44
CA ILE A 298 12.86 1.84 5.18
C ILE A 298 12.82 3.20 4.50
N MET A 299 13.98 3.70 4.11
CA MET A 299 14.14 4.91 3.31
C MET A 299 14.73 4.56 1.94
N VAL A 300 14.07 5.00 0.87
CA VAL A 300 14.41 4.66 -0.51
C VAL A 300 14.86 5.90 -1.27
N ASN A 301 16.04 5.83 -1.89
CA ASN A 301 16.68 6.93 -2.64
C ASN A 301 16.80 8.25 -1.85
N ALA A 302 16.86 8.18 -0.53
CA ALA A 302 16.99 9.33 0.37
C ALA A 302 18.32 9.28 1.11
N ASP A 303 18.85 10.44 1.51
CA ASP A 303 20.11 10.56 2.22
C ASP A 303 20.03 10.09 3.67
N GLU A 304 21.10 9.41 4.09
CA GLU A 304 21.36 8.96 5.47
C GLU A 304 21.77 10.10 6.41
N GLY A 305 22.22 11.22 5.86
CA GLY A 305 22.77 12.35 6.63
C GLY A 305 22.36 13.68 6.01
N SER A 306 21.57 14.46 6.73
CA SER A 306 21.38 15.87 6.44
C SER A 306 22.64 16.66 6.80
N TYR A 307 23.65 16.72 5.91
CA TYR A 307 24.65 17.79 5.89
C TYR A 307 25.33 17.91 4.51
N PRO A 308 25.39 19.10 3.90
CA PRO A 308 26.51 19.45 3.05
C PRO A 308 27.68 19.86 3.96
N GLU A 309 28.69 19.00 4.10
CA GLU A 309 30.03 19.50 4.34
C GLU A 309 30.45 20.29 3.09
N LYS A 310 30.40 21.63 3.17
CA LYS A 310 31.29 22.59 2.50
C LYS A 310 30.84 24.02 2.80
N ASP A 311 31.08 24.50 4.01
CA ASP A 311 31.50 25.88 4.18
C ASP A 311 32.99 25.94 3.84
N LYS A 312 33.29 25.99 2.54
CA LYS A 312 34.48 26.70 2.09
C LYS A 312 34.03 28.11 1.79
N GLU A 313 34.53 29.01 2.62
CA GLU A 313 34.66 30.44 2.41
C GLU A 313 34.60 30.86 0.93
N GLU A 314 33.64 31.70 0.58
CA GLU A 314 33.86 32.76 -0.40
C GLU A 314 32.95 33.96 -0.06
N THR A 315 33.54 34.82 0.77
CA THR A 315 33.53 36.29 0.70
C THR A 315 32.51 36.98 -0.23
N THR A 316 31.65 37.79 0.41
CA THR A 316 31.18 39.15 0.05
C THR A 316 30.89 39.49 -1.42
N ILE A 317 29.67 39.93 -1.71
CA ILE A 317 29.38 41.25 -2.31
C ILE A 317 27.95 41.69 -1.93
N ASP A 318 27.86 43.00 -1.77
CA ASP A 318 26.87 43.89 -1.18
C ASP A 318 25.67 44.24 -2.08
N ASP A 319 24.60 44.66 -1.40
CA ASP A 319 23.37 45.38 -1.75
C ASP A 319 23.10 45.83 -3.20
N SER A 320 21.84 45.64 -3.66
CA SER A 320 20.87 46.76 -3.78
C SER A 320 19.62 46.47 -4.67
N ILE A 321 18.45 46.93 -4.17
CA ILE A 321 17.21 47.37 -4.87
C ILE A 321 16.08 46.35 -5.14
N LYS A 322 15.10 46.34 -4.21
CA LYS A 322 13.63 46.58 -4.34
C LYS A 322 12.98 46.18 -5.68
N LYS A 323 11.85 45.46 -5.73
CA LYS A 323 10.50 45.89 -5.29
C LYS A 323 9.48 44.78 -5.60
N GLU A 324 8.50 44.66 -4.72
CA GLU A 324 7.37 43.74 -4.70
C GLU A 324 6.51 43.79 -5.98
N GLU A 325 6.19 42.61 -6.53
CA GLU A 325 4.90 42.19 -7.12
C GLU A 325 5.12 40.90 -7.94
N ASN A 326 5.23 39.76 -7.24
CA ASN A 326 4.85 38.41 -7.69
C ASN A 326 5.06 37.35 -6.58
N GLU A 327 4.93 37.76 -5.32
CA GLU A 327 5.12 36.90 -4.15
C GLU A 327 3.82 36.21 -3.74
N ALA A 328 3.45 35.16 -4.47
CA ALA A 328 2.53 34.12 -3.98
C ALA A 328 2.76 32.72 -4.58
N ALA A 329 3.73 32.54 -5.49
CA ALA A 329 3.92 31.29 -6.22
C ALA A 329 5.22 30.50 -5.89
N THR A 330 6.06 30.94 -4.96
CA THR A 330 7.41 30.32 -4.79
C THR A 330 7.92 30.16 -3.35
N LYS A 331 7.05 30.20 -2.33
CA LYS A 331 7.41 29.68 -1.00
C LYS A 331 6.82 28.29 -0.80
N ASN A 332 7.39 27.31 -1.51
CA ASN A 332 7.62 26.01 -0.90
C ASN A 332 8.60 26.29 0.23
N GLU A 333 8.09 26.50 1.45
CA GLU A 333 8.91 26.38 2.64
C GLU A 333 9.49 24.96 2.60
N ARG A 334 10.73 24.84 2.13
CA ARG A 334 11.49 23.60 2.26
C ARG A 334 11.57 23.38 3.76
N ASN A 335 10.77 22.45 4.25
CA ASN A 335 10.88 22.01 5.62
C ASN A 335 12.32 21.53 5.79
N GLU A 336 13.15 22.29 6.52
CA GLU A 336 14.57 22.02 6.69
C GLU A 336 14.82 20.66 7.37
N ASN A 337 13.76 20.07 7.93
CA ASN A 337 13.72 18.76 8.57
C ASN A 337 13.28 17.61 7.65
N ALA A 338 13.00 17.85 6.36
CA ALA A 338 12.66 16.79 5.41
C ALA A 338 13.90 16.05 4.91
N PRO A 339 13.85 14.71 4.72
CA PRO A 339 14.95 13.95 4.14
C PRO A 339 15.39 14.52 2.77
N LYS A 340 16.69 14.67 2.55
CA LYS A 340 17.23 15.17 1.27
C LYS A 340 17.49 14.02 0.30
N TRP A 341 17.43 14.31 -1.00
CA TRP A 341 17.50 13.32 -2.07
C TRP A 341 18.91 13.27 -2.65
N ARG A 342 19.38 12.06 -2.99
CA ARG A 342 20.71 11.87 -3.59
C ARG A 342 20.82 12.31 -5.05
N TYR A 343 19.72 12.25 -5.81
CA TYR A 343 19.74 12.47 -7.26
C TYR A 343 18.52 13.30 -7.71
N LEU A 344 18.74 14.21 -8.68
CA LEU A 344 17.71 15.08 -9.25
C LEU A 344 16.64 14.32 -10.07
N TYR A 345 17.00 13.15 -10.63
CA TYR A 345 16.12 12.27 -11.40
C TYR A 345 16.60 10.82 -11.24
N PRO A 346 16.06 10.03 -10.29
CA PRO A 346 16.49 8.64 -10.10
C PRO A 346 16.07 7.76 -11.28
N ALA A 347 16.92 6.79 -11.61
CA ALA A 347 16.70 5.90 -12.74
C ALA A 347 15.68 4.80 -12.40
N GLN A 348 15.04 4.24 -13.41
CA GLN A 348 14.22 3.03 -13.23
C GLN A 348 15.11 1.89 -12.69
N GLY A 349 14.66 1.19 -11.65
CA GLY A 349 15.35 -0.01 -11.14
C GLY A 349 15.26 -0.21 -9.63
N THR A 350 15.07 0.86 -8.86
CA THR A 350 14.89 0.75 -7.40
C THR A 350 13.54 0.13 -7.07
N SER A 351 13.55 -0.92 -6.24
CA SER A 351 12.30 -1.59 -5.87
C SER A 351 12.35 -2.32 -4.54
N ILE A 352 11.16 -2.49 -3.95
CA ILE A 352 10.93 -3.30 -2.75
C ILE A 352 9.87 -4.34 -3.09
N LYS A 353 10.21 -5.63 -2.94
CA LYS A 353 9.36 -6.72 -3.45
C LYS A 353 9.19 -7.88 -2.48
N ASN A 354 7.98 -8.44 -2.42
CA ASN A 354 7.71 -9.75 -1.80
C ASN A 354 8.18 -9.88 -0.33
N ILE A 355 7.96 -8.84 0.47
CA ILE A 355 8.28 -8.82 1.91
C ILE A 355 7.06 -8.38 2.73
N CYS A 356 7.04 -8.74 4.01
CA CYS A 356 6.14 -8.16 5.00
C CYS A 356 6.91 -7.17 5.86
N ILE A 357 6.45 -5.92 5.93
CA ILE A 357 6.96 -4.87 6.82
C ILE A 357 5.98 -4.74 7.98
N SER A 358 6.45 -5.03 9.19
CA SER A 358 5.57 -5.21 10.34
C SER A 358 6.04 -4.44 11.56
N ASN A 359 5.09 -3.76 12.19
CA ASN A 359 5.15 -3.24 13.55
C ASN A 359 4.15 -3.96 14.47
N TYR A 360 3.59 -5.10 14.01
CA TYR A 360 2.57 -5.85 14.72
C TYR A 360 3.17 -6.66 15.88
N TYR A 361 2.46 -6.69 17.01
CA TYR A 361 3.03 -7.19 18.28
C TYR A 361 3.24 -8.70 18.35
N ARG A 362 2.44 -9.49 17.62
CA ARG A 362 2.45 -10.96 17.78
C ARG A 362 3.62 -11.69 17.12
N TYR A 363 4.38 -11.05 16.22
CA TYR A 363 5.45 -11.78 15.51
C TYR A 363 6.61 -12.18 16.43
N ILE A 364 6.93 -11.37 17.45
CA ILE A 364 7.99 -11.67 18.42
C ILE A 364 7.52 -12.69 19.48
N GLU A 365 6.25 -12.61 19.91
CA GLU A 365 5.66 -13.55 20.89
C GLU A 365 5.63 -14.99 20.39
N LEU A 366 5.49 -15.19 19.08
CA LEU A 366 5.55 -16.51 18.45
C LEU A 366 6.95 -17.13 18.49
N TYR A 367 7.99 -16.31 18.51
CA TYR A 367 9.38 -16.75 18.62
C TYR A 367 9.72 -17.14 20.07
N ASN A 368 9.26 -16.34 21.02
CA ASN A 368 9.45 -16.55 22.47
C ASN A 368 8.73 -17.81 23.01
N ASN A 369 7.64 -18.24 22.36
CA ASN A 369 6.85 -19.41 22.79
C ASN A 369 7.31 -20.75 22.16
N SER A 370 8.46 -20.81 21.50
CA SER A 370 8.99 -22.03 20.85
C SER A 370 9.59 -23.08 21.81
N GLY A 371 9.42 -22.92 23.13
CA GLY A 371 9.79 -23.93 24.13
C GLY A 371 11.28 -23.97 24.48
N ALA A 372 12.07 -22.99 24.05
CA ALA A 372 13.40 -22.77 24.59
C ALA A 372 13.27 -22.05 25.93
N GLU A 373 13.38 -22.78 27.04
CA GLU A 373 13.74 -22.21 28.35
C GLU A 373 15.17 -21.63 28.25
N THR A 374 15.33 -20.50 27.58
CA THR A 374 16.58 -19.76 27.55
C THR A 374 16.39 -18.48 28.37
N THR A 375 17.02 -18.48 29.53
CA THR A 375 17.11 -17.43 30.55
C THR A 375 17.84 -16.15 30.07
N THR A 376 17.67 -15.75 28.81
CA THR A 376 18.31 -14.58 28.20
C THR A 376 17.38 -13.90 27.19
N SER A 377 16.09 -13.76 27.51
CA SER A 377 15.19 -12.93 26.71
C SER A 377 15.66 -11.48 26.82
N ALA A 378 16.27 -10.94 25.76
CA ALA A 378 16.31 -9.50 25.61
C ALA A 378 14.87 -8.98 25.75
N ASN A 379 14.68 -7.92 26.54
CA ASN A 379 13.37 -7.26 26.72
C ASN A 379 13.01 -6.53 25.42
N LEU A 380 12.75 -7.29 24.35
CA LEU A 380 12.38 -6.77 23.05
C LEU A 380 10.87 -6.56 23.01
N HIS A 381 10.49 -5.33 22.72
CA HIS A 381 9.11 -4.88 22.60
C HIS A 381 8.81 -4.50 21.14
N THR A 382 7.53 -4.43 20.81
CA THR A 382 6.97 -4.20 19.46
C THR A 382 5.81 -3.21 19.54
N GLY A 383 5.26 -2.77 18.40
CA GLY A 383 4.12 -1.85 18.41
C GLY A 383 4.54 -0.41 18.70
N ILE A 384 5.65 0.02 18.08
CA ILE A 384 6.19 1.37 18.21
C ILE A 384 5.15 2.36 17.69
N LYS A 385 4.64 3.23 18.57
CA LYS A 385 3.65 4.25 18.20
C LYS A 385 4.24 5.24 17.18
N GLY A 386 3.45 5.60 16.17
CA GLY A 386 3.86 6.56 15.13
C GLY A 386 4.85 6.03 14.10
N LEU A 387 5.29 4.76 14.19
CA LEU A 387 6.24 4.18 13.25
C LEU A 387 5.65 4.06 11.84
N LYS A 388 6.43 4.47 10.84
CA LYS A 388 6.06 4.46 9.43
C LYS A 388 6.86 3.40 8.67
N GLY A 389 6.28 2.89 7.58
CA GLY A 389 6.85 1.81 6.78
C GLY A 389 7.97 2.29 5.87
N ILE A 390 7.58 2.78 4.68
CA ILE A 390 8.48 3.21 3.62
C ILE A 390 8.34 4.72 3.41
N PHE A 391 9.49 5.39 3.41
CA PHE A 391 9.64 6.70 2.79
C PHE A 391 10.40 6.54 1.48
N PHE A 392 9.95 7.20 0.42
CA PHE A 392 10.70 7.18 -0.83
C PHE A 392 10.81 8.55 -1.49
N SER A 393 11.93 8.67 -2.17
CA SER A 393 12.31 9.79 -2.99
C SER A 393 12.40 9.28 -4.44
N GLY A 394 11.59 9.83 -5.33
CA GLY A 394 11.69 9.62 -6.77
C GLY A 394 11.03 8.35 -7.28
N CYS A 395 11.56 7.77 -8.35
CA CYS A 395 11.05 6.55 -8.96
C CYS A 395 11.28 5.34 -8.03
N VAL A 396 10.20 4.60 -7.75
CA VAL A 396 10.24 3.33 -7.02
C VAL A 396 9.14 2.39 -7.49
N GLU A 397 9.46 1.10 -7.55
CA GLU A 397 8.45 0.03 -7.61
C GLU A 397 8.31 -0.66 -6.24
N ILE A 398 7.11 -0.61 -5.66
CA ILE A 398 6.74 -1.35 -4.45
C ILE A 398 5.73 -2.41 -4.88
N SER A 399 6.12 -3.68 -4.80
CA SER A 399 5.32 -4.78 -5.39
C SER A 399 5.19 -5.97 -4.46
N GLY A 400 3.95 -6.42 -4.23
CA GLY A 400 3.72 -7.59 -3.39
C GLY A 400 4.21 -7.37 -1.96
N VAL A 401 4.06 -6.17 -1.40
CA VAL A 401 4.48 -5.88 -0.02
C VAL A 401 3.26 -5.90 0.90
N ILE A 402 3.39 -6.55 2.05
CA ILE A 402 2.37 -6.48 3.12
C ILE A 402 2.85 -5.50 4.18
N PHE A 403 1.99 -4.57 4.56
CA PHE A 403 2.20 -3.60 5.62
C PHE A 403 1.31 -3.96 6.81
N ARG A 404 1.87 -4.08 8.01
CA ARG A 404 1.09 -4.40 9.21
C ARG A 404 1.36 -3.44 10.37
N ALA A 405 0.28 -2.88 10.91
CA ALA A 405 0.24 -2.08 12.12
C ALA A 405 1.16 -0.84 12.09
N LEU A 406 1.26 -0.20 10.93
CA LEU A 406 2.04 1.02 10.72
C LEU A 406 1.14 2.25 10.76
N TYR A 407 1.69 3.38 11.20
CA TYR A 407 1.01 4.68 11.20
C TYR A 407 0.71 5.15 9.78
N GLN A 408 1.74 5.13 8.94
CA GLN A 408 1.66 5.30 7.50
C GLN A 408 2.53 4.21 6.85
N SER A 409 2.01 3.58 5.81
CA SER A 409 2.69 2.46 5.17
C SER A 409 3.68 2.96 4.11
N ILE A 410 3.24 3.90 3.28
CA ILE A 410 4.06 4.48 2.20
C ILE A 410 3.89 6.00 2.21
N VAL A 411 5.00 6.71 2.19
CA VAL A 411 5.04 8.17 2.08
C VAL A 411 6.03 8.53 0.98
N SER A 412 5.57 9.29 -0.02
CA SER A 412 6.48 9.97 -0.94
C SER A 412 6.90 11.31 -0.39
N ASP A 413 8.09 11.74 -0.76
CA ASP A 413 8.52 13.08 -0.41
C ASP A 413 7.85 14.14 -1.29
N LEU A 414 7.18 15.07 -0.61
CA LEU A 414 6.43 16.18 -1.18
C LEU A 414 7.30 17.14 -2.00
N SER A 415 8.56 17.30 -1.61
CA SER A 415 9.46 18.34 -2.08
C SER A 415 10.20 17.99 -3.36
N ALA A 416 10.17 16.73 -3.78
CA ALA A 416 10.88 16.36 -5.00
C ALA A 416 10.13 15.46 -5.96
N TYR A 417 10.71 15.46 -7.15
CA TYR A 417 10.05 15.05 -8.37
C TYR A 417 10.15 13.53 -8.51
N ALA A 418 9.01 12.86 -8.59
CA ALA A 418 8.92 11.41 -8.54
C ALA A 418 8.03 10.87 -9.66
N ASP A 419 8.62 10.74 -10.85
CA ASP A 419 7.99 10.02 -11.96
C ASP A 419 7.96 8.51 -11.71
N LEU A 420 7.03 7.84 -12.39
CA LEU A 420 6.96 6.38 -12.50
C LEU A 420 6.81 5.68 -11.14
N LYS A 421 6.14 6.34 -10.19
CA LYS A 421 5.68 5.72 -8.94
C LYS A 421 4.86 4.47 -9.30
N LYS A 422 5.30 3.29 -8.88
CA LYS A 422 4.57 2.04 -9.13
C LYS A 422 4.32 1.28 -7.85
N ILE A 423 3.04 1.18 -7.45
CA ILE A 423 2.61 0.44 -6.25
C ILE A 423 1.60 -0.62 -6.69
N THR A 424 1.94 -1.89 -6.53
CA THR A 424 1.09 -2.98 -7.03
C THR A 424 1.06 -4.23 -6.17
N GLY A 425 -0.10 -4.87 -6.05
CA GLY A 425 -0.23 -6.14 -5.33
C GLY A 425 0.06 -6.01 -3.83
N CYS A 426 -0.02 -4.81 -3.25
CA CYS A 426 0.32 -4.53 -1.86
C CYS A 426 -0.90 -4.58 -0.95
N TRP A 427 -0.71 -5.06 0.28
CA TRP A 427 -1.77 -5.24 1.27
C TRP A 427 -1.50 -4.38 2.49
N PHE A 428 -2.47 -3.58 2.90
CA PHE A 428 -2.32 -2.58 3.96
C PHE A 428 -3.23 -2.92 5.14
N TYR A 429 -2.65 -3.42 6.24
CA TYR A 429 -3.38 -3.71 7.47
C TYR A 429 -3.04 -2.66 8.54
N PRO A 430 -3.96 -1.71 8.80
CA PRO A 430 -3.78 -0.73 9.87
C PRO A 430 -3.72 -1.42 11.25
N ASN A 431 -3.35 -0.66 12.28
CA ASN A 431 -3.41 -1.17 13.64
C ASN A 431 -4.78 -0.90 14.26
N ASP A 432 -5.63 -1.92 14.36
CA ASP A 432 -6.99 -1.81 14.91
C ASP A 432 -7.03 -1.49 16.41
N SER A 433 -5.90 -1.59 17.12
CA SER A 433 -5.80 -1.26 18.55
C SER A 433 -5.46 0.20 18.85
N TRP A 434 -5.09 0.98 17.83
CA TRP A 434 -4.75 2.39 18.01
C TRP A 434 -6.01 3.25 18.10
N THR A 435 -5.97 4.22 19.00
CA THR A 435 -7.09 5.11 19.33
C THR A 435 -6.92 6.48 18.68
N THR A 436 -7.95 7.32 18.76
CA THR A 436 -7.87 8.75 18.37
C THR A 436 -6.87 9.56 19.18
N GLU A 437 -6.34 9.04 20.28
CA GLU A 437 -5.25 9.69 21.04
C GLU A 437 -3.87 9.32 20.48
N ASP A 438 -3.76 8.17 19.79
CA ASP A 438 -2.53 7.71 19.14
C ASP A 438 -2.32 8.36 17.76
N TYR A 439 -3.42 8.79 17.14
CA TYR A 439 -3.43 9.68 15.98
C TYR A 439 -3.61 11.11 16.49
N THR A 440 -2.84 12.08 15.98
CA THR A 440 -3.10 13.48 16.32
C THR A 440 -4.51 13.84 15.85
N ALA A 441 -5.40 14.23 16.76
CA ALA A 441 -6.84 14.37 16.52
C ALA A 441 -7.24 15.34 15.37
N ASN A 442 -6.26 16.03 14.77
CA ASN A 442 -6.43 17.02 13.70
C ASN A 442 -5.69 16.69 12.40
N GLU A 443 -4.92 15.60 12.30
CA GLU A 443 -4.25 15.23 11.04
C GLU A 443 -5.04 14.17 10.28
N GLU A 444 -5.37 14.44 9.03
CA GLU A 444 -5.86 13.40 8.12
C GLU A 444 -4.70 12.47 7.75
N VAL A 445 -4.74 11.24 8.27
CA VAL A 445 -3.70 10.24 8.01
C VAL A 445 -4.13 9.30 6.90
N PHE A 446 -3.20 9.03 5.98
CA PHE A 446 -3.38 8.09 4.89
C PHE A 446 -2.35 6.97 4.97
N ALA A 447 -2.76 5.74 4.68
CA ALA A 447 -1.88 4.58 4.62
C ALA A 447 -0.84 4.77 3.50
N CYS A 448 -1.27 5.33 2.36
CA CYS A 448 -0.41 5.80 1.29
C CYS A 448 -0.59 7.31 1.10
N ASP A 449 0.43 8.10 1.41
CA ASP A 449 0.51 9.50 0.99
C ASP A 449 1.52 9.63 -0.15
N LEU A 450 1.00 9.75 -1.38
CA LEU A 450 1.80 9.87 -2.61
C LEU A 450 1.89 11.31 -3.11
N SER A 451 1.71 12.29 -2.21
CA SER A 451 1.82 13.71 -2.51
C SER A 451 3.22 14.11 -2.98
N GLY A 452 3.27 15.06 -3.91
CA GLY A 452 4.52 15.58 -4.48
C GLY A 452 4.51 15.43 -5.99
N LEU A 453 5.26 16.32 -6.65
CA LEU A 453 5.31 16.38 -8.11
C LEU A 453 5.77 15.05 -8.72
N GLY A 454 5.19 14.67 -9.85
CA GLY A 454 5.65 13.53 -10.62
C GLY A 454 4.57 12.94 -11.53
N ASP A 455 5.02 12.19 -12.52
CA ASP A 455 4.19 11.73 -13.62
C ASP A 455 4.13 10.21 -13.75
N ALA A 456 3.20 9.72 -14.57
CA ALA A 456 3.07 8.32 -14.97
C ALA A 456 2.91 7.33 -13.77
N LEU A 457 2.04 7.68 -12.82
CA LEU A 457 1.69 6.81 -11.68
C LEU A 457 1.04 5.50 -12.13
N VAL A 458 1.42 4.39 -11.51
CA VAL A 458 0.71 3.10 -11.58
C VAL A 458 0.38 2.62 -10.17
N PHE A 459 -0.91 2.62 -9.81
CA PHE A 459 -1.40 2.16 -8.52
C PHE A 459 -2.47 1.08 -8.72
N THR A 460 -2.10 -0.20 -8.68
CA THR A 460 -3.02 -1.28 -9.10
C THR A 460 -2.98 -2.57 -8.27
N HIS A 461 -4.11 -3.25 -8.15
CA HIS A 461 -4.22 -4.54 -7.47
C HIS A 461 -3.86 -4.49 -5.98
N ASN A 462 -4.09 -3.36 -5.32
CA ASN A 462 -3.82 -3.19 -3.89
C ASN A 462 -5.08 -3.42 -3.05
N GLU A 463 -4.89 -3.85 -1.80
CA GLU A 463 -5.97 -4.11 -0.85
C GLU A 463 -5.73 -3.37 0.46
N PHE A 464 -6.76 -2.68 0.95
CA PHE A 464 -6.72 -1.94 2.22
C PHE A 464 -7.68 -2.58 3.23
N GLY A 465 -7.15 -2.92 4.40
CA GLY A 465 -7.94 -3.37 5.55
C GLY A 465 -8.76 -2.22 6.13
N ALA A 466 -9.88 -2.54 6.79
CA ALA A 466 -10.73 -1.52 7.41
C ALA A 466 -9.96 -0.70 8.46
N SER A 467 -10.06 0.63 8.38
CA SER A 467 -9.65 1.54 9.44
C SER A 467 -10.73 2.59 9.66
N ASN A 468 -10.96 2.95 10.93
CA ASN A 468 -11.78 4.12 11.27
C ASN A 468 -10.96 5.43 11.30
N TYR A 469 -9.64 5.34 11.26
CA TYR A 469 -8.74 6.48 11.52
C TYR A 469 -7.86 6.82 10.32
N CYS A 470 -7.37 5.81 9.61
CA CYS A 470 -6.46 5.98 8.48
C CYS A 470 -7.24 5.83 7.16
N LYS A 471 -7.22 6.85 6.32
CA LYS A 471 -7.70 6.76 4.92
C LYS A 471 -6.70 5.93 4.09
N ASP A 472 -7.07 5.55 2.87
CA ASP A 472 -6.23 4.61 2.10
C ASP A 472 -5.16 5.32 1.29
N LEU A 473 -5.60 6.21 0.39
CA LEU A 473 -4.72 6.85 -0.59
C LEU A 473 -4.97 8.35 -0.66
N LYS A 474 -3.89 9.11 -0.52
CA LYS A 474 -3.80 10.50 -0.94
C LYS A 474 -2.88 10.60 -2.15
N LEU A 475 -3.36 11.19 -3.22
CA LEU A 475 -2.55 11.57 -4.38
C LEU A 475 -2.65 13.07 -4.59
N LYS A 476 -1.51 13.76 -4.64
CA LYS A 476 -1.46 15.20 -4.86
C LYS A 476 -0.34 15.59 -5.83
N ASN A 477 -0.63 16.53 -6.72
CA ASN A 477 0.32 17.10 -7.70
C ASN A 477 0.90 16.08 -8.69
N CYS A 478 0.07 15.16 -9.19
CA CYS A 478 0.48 14.13 -10.16
C CYS A 478 -0.11 14.38 -11.55
N SER A 479 0.71 14.22 -12.61
CA SER A 479 0.23 14.30 -13.99
C SER A 479 0.40 12.98 -14.75
N GLY A 480 -0.70 12.47 -15.30
CA GLY A 480 -0.70 11.17 -15.97
C GLY A 480 -0.59 10.04 -14.97
N GLY A 481 -1.63 9.20 -14.88
CA GLY A 481 -1.59 8.08 -13.96
C GLY A 481 -2.80 7.18 -14.07
N THR A 482 -2.65 5.96 -13.54
CA THR A 482 -3.73 4.98 -13.47
C THR A 482 -3.84 4.43 -12.05
N ILE A 483 -5.03 4.56 -11.47
CA ILE A 483 -5.43 3.94 -10.20
C ILE A 483 -6.49 2.91 -10.56
N ALA A 484 -6.12 1.63 -10.58
CA ALA A 484 -7.02 0.59 -11.10
C ALA A 484 -7.03 -0.74 -10.37
N SER A 485 -8.19 -1.38 -10.32
CA SER A 485 -8.37 -2.73 -9.76
C SER A 485 -7.91 -2.85 -8.30
N ASN A 486 -8.12 -1.80 -7.50
CA ASN A 486 -7.83 -1.81 -6.06
C ASN A 486 -9.09 -2.02 -5.24
N VAL A 487 -8.92 -2.46 -3.99
CA VAL A 487 -9.97 -2.50 -2.97
C VAL A 487 -9.73 -1.38 -1.96
N PHE A 488 -10.64 -0.42 -1.91
CA PHE A 488 -10.52 0.81 -1.14
C PHE A 488 -11.75 1.04 -0.25
N THR A 489 -11.58 1.94 0.70
CA THR A 489 -12.60 2.61 1.51
C THR A 489 -12.57 4.11 1.21
N ARG A 490 -11.44 4.82 1.38
CA ARG A 490 -11.36 6.29 1.24
C ARG A 490 -10.14 6.75 0.47
N VAL A 491 -10.37 7.50 -0.62
CA VAL A 491 -9.34 8.04 -1.50
C VAL A 491 -9.52 9.55 -1.67
N THR A 492 -8.41 10.29 -1.66
CA THR A 492 -8.36 11.73 -1.95
C THR A 492 -7.38 12.01 -3.09
N ILE A 493 -7.85 12.72 -4.11
CA ILE A 493 -7.06 13.15 -5.28
C ILE A 493 -7.13 14.67 -5.38
N GLU A 494 -5.98 15.33 -5.33
CA GLU A 494 -5.87 16.79 -5.27
C GLU A 494 -4.87 17.32 -6.30
N ALA A 495 -5.21 18.40 -7.00
CA ALA A 495 -4.30 19.09 -7.92
C ALA A 495 -3.62 18.15 -8.95
N CYS A 496 -4.35 17.16 -9.46
CA CYS A 496 -3.84 16.17 -10.41
C CYS A 496 -4.36 16.41 -11.84
N ARG A 497 -3.63 15.95 -12.85
CA ARG A 497 -4.01 16.10 -14.27
C ARG A 497 -3.94 14.76 -14.99
N SER A 498 -4.91 14.50 -15.87
CA SER A 498 -4.95 13.29 -16.70
C SER A 498 -4.85 11.97 -15.91
N ILE A 499 -5.64 11.84 -14.84
CA ILE A 499 -5.70 10.60 -14.04
C ILE A 499 -6.87 9.71 -14.51
N LEU A 500 -6.62 8.41 -14.63
CA LEU A 500 -7.65 7.39 -14.83
C LEU A 500 -7.87 6.62 -13.53
N PHE A 501 -9.08 6.70 -12.97
CA PHE A 501 -9.52 5.93 -11.80
C PHE A 501 -10.54 4.88 -12.24
N THR A 502 -10.13 3.62 -12.36
CA THR A 502 -10.97 2.61 -13.02
C THR A 502 -10.99 1.22 -12.40
N SER A 503 -12.14 0.55 -12.47
CA SER A 503 -12.29 -0.86 -12.03
C SER A 503 -11.92 -1.09 -10.57
N ASN A 504 -12.00 -0.06 -9.72
CA ASN A 504 -11.77 -0.19 -8.28
C ASN A 504 -13.06 -0.64 -7.58
N HIS A 505 -12.89 -1.38 -6.48
CA HIS A 505 -13.96 -1.79 -5.58
C HIS A 505 -13.87 -0.97 -4.30
N MET A 506 -14.85 -0.10 -4.10
CA MET A 506 -14.91 0.83 -2.98
C MET A 506 -16.01 0.33 -2.00
N GLU A 507 -15.64 -0.06 -0.79
CA GLU A 507 -16.57 -0.64 0.21
C GLU A 507 -16.52 0.04 1.59
N ARG A 508 -17.47 -0.29 2.48
CA ARG A 508 -17.51 0.16 3.89
C ARG A 508 -17.57 1.69 4.07
N THR A 509 -18.67 2.31 3.63
CA THR A 509 -18.85 3.79 3.65
C THR A 509 -17.82 4.53 2.81
N SER A 510 -17.67 4.05 1.58
CA SER A 510 -16.58 4.48 0.72
C SER A 510 -16.77 5.85 0.10
N SER A 511 -15.67 6.57 -0.13
CA SER A 511 -15.69 7.86 -0.83
C SER A 511 -14.42 8.13 -1.62
N LEU A 512 -14.59 8.61 -2.86
CA LEU A 512 -13.55 9.24 -3.68
C LEU A 512 -13.73 10.76 -3.62
N GLU A 513 -12.76 11.45 -3.04
CA GLU A 513 -12.70 12.91 -2.96
C GLU A 513 -11.77 13.46 -4.04
N ILE A 514 -12.27 14.42 -4.81
CA ILE A 514 -11.57 15.04 -5.94
C ILE A 514 -11.57 16.56 -5.72
N ASN A 515 -10.39 17.15 -5.82
CA ASN A 515 -10.20 18.59 -5.69
C ASN A 515 -9.19 19.09 -6.72
N GLN A 516 -9.49 20.18 -7.41
CA GLN A 516 -8.63 20.85 -8.39
C GLN A 516 -8.03 19.90 -9.41
N SER A 517 -8.78 18.88 -9.86
CA SER A 517 -8.22 17.75 -10.61
C SER A 517 -8.92 17.51 -11.95
N GLN A 518 -8.15 17.05 -12.94
CA GLN A 518 -8.68 16.60 -14.23
C GLN A 518 -8.55 15.08 -14.31
N MET A 519 -9.68 14.36 -14.36
CA MET A 519 -9.66 12.90 -14.32
C MET A 519 -10.89 12.23 -14.93
N GLU A 520 -10.72 10.96 -15.29
CA GLU A 520 -11.78 10.03 -15.67
C GLU A 520 -12.00 9.02 -14.54
N VAL A 521 -13.25 8.80 -14.15
CA VAL A 521 -13.67 7.82 -13.15
C VAL A 521 -14.63 6.86 -13.82
N CYS A 522 -14.22 5.61 -14.05
CA CYS A 522 -15.05 4.68 -14.82
C CYS A 522 -14.97 3.22 -14.41
N ASN A 523 -16.07 2.48 -14.61
CA ASN A 523 -16.16 1.05 -14.31
C ASN A 523 -15.89 0.70 -12.84
N ASN A 524 -16.05 1.63 -11.90
CA ASN A 524 -15.83 1.37 -10.47
C ASN A 524 -17.10 0.87 -9.81
N PHE A 525 -16.92 0.09 -8.74
CA PHE A 525 -17.97 -0.32 -7.82
C PHE A 525 -17.89 0.55 -6.57
N PHE A 526 -18.98 1.23 -6.21
CA PHE A 526 -19.08 2.04 -5.00
C PHE A 526 -20.16 1.52 -4.07
N GLU A 527 -19.81 1.15 -2.86
CA GLU A 527 -20.79 0.90 -1.80
C GLU A 527 -21.31 2.23 -1.23
N LEU A 528 -22.63 2.42 -1.26
CA LEU A 528 -23.26 3.60 -0.68
C LEU A 528 -23.25 3.54 0.85
N GLY A 529 -22.80 4.64 1.45
CA GLY A 529 -22.68 4.80 2.90
C GLY A 529 -23.26 6.12 3.39
N THR A 530 -22.73 6.63 4.50
CA THR A 530 -23.17 7.89 5.11
C THR A 530 -22.71 9.15 4.37
N ARG A 531 -21.75 9.00 3.45
CA ARG A 531 -21.21 10.07 2.60
C ARG A 531 -21.47 9.74 1.13
N PRO A 532 -21.55 10.75 0.25
CA PRO A 532 -21.54 10.53 -1.20
C PRO A 532 -20.32 9.72 -1.61
N ALA A 533 -20.52 8.79 -2.55
CA ALA A 533 -19.48 7.91 -3.06
C ALA A 533 -18.43 8.67 -3.88
N VAL A 534 -18.85 9.71 -4.60
CA VAL A 534 -17.96 10.63 -5.30
C VAL A 534 -18.22 12.05 -4.81
N ILE A 535 -17.17 12.72 -4.38
CA ILE A 535 -17.21 14.08 -3.83
C ILE A 535 -16.23 14.93 -4.65
N ILE A 536 -16.73 15.97 -5.32
CA ILE A 536 -15.91 16.90 -6.07
C ILE A 536 -16.05 18.27 -5.43
N LYS A 537 -14.99 18.78 -4.80
CA LYS A 537 -15.03 20.02 -4.02
C LYS A 537 -13.87 20.92 -4.40
N ASP A 538 -14.16 21.99 -5.14
CA ASP A 538 -13.20 23.03 -5.48
C ASP A 538 -13.48 24.30 -4.68
N THR A 539 -12.44 24.92 -4.13
CA THR A 539 -12.55 26.19 -3.38
C THR A 539 -12.66 27.38 -4.33
N ALA A 540 -13.55 28.32 -4.01
CA ALA A 540 -13.73 29.57 -4.76
C ALA A 540 -12.44 30.40 -4.82
N GLY A 541 -12.12 30.97 -5.98
CA GLY A 541 -11.00 31.91 -6.15
C GLY A 541 -9.62 31.28 -6.41
N VAL A 542 -9.55 29.95 -6.54
CA VAL A 542 -8.35 29.26 -7.01
C VAL A 542 -8.41 29.13 -8.53
N TYR A 543 -7.28 29.29 -9.24
CA TYR A 543 -7.21 29.32 -10.70
C TYR A 543 -7.63 28.01 -11.38
N ASP A 544 -7.56 26.89 -10.65
CA ASP A 544 -7.82 25.55 -11.17
C ASP A 544 -9.16 24.99 -10.65
N MET A 545 -9.95 24.46 -11.56
CA MET A 545 -11.25 23.82 -11.30
C MET A 545 -11.14 22.33 -11.61
N SER A 546 -11.96 21.50 -10.96
CA SER A 546 -12.04 20.08 -11.30
C SER A 546 -12.82 19.88 -12.60
N VAL A 547 -12.25 19.08 -13.50
CA VAL A 547 -12.86 18.64 -14.76
C VAL A 547 -12.92 17.12 -14.73
N VAL A 548 -14.10 16.58 -14.47
CA VAL A 548 -14.28 15.17 -14.16
C VAL A 548 -15.27 14.53 -15.14
N SER A 549 -14.89 13.38 -15.70
CA SER A 549 -15.82 12.52 -16.43
C SER A 549 -16.14 11.29 -15.59
N LEU A 550 -17.40 11.13 -15.21
CA LEU A 550 -17.89 9.90 -14.58
C LEU A 550 -18.64 9.09 -15.64
N HIS A 551 -18.21 7.85 -15.86
CA HIS A 551 -19.03 6.94 -16.63
C HIS A 551 -18.95 5.46 -16.28
N ASP A 552 -20.06 4.77 -16.51
CA ASP A 552 -20.16 3.32 -16.38
C ASP A 552 -19.80 2.82 -14.96
N ASN A 553 -19.96 3.64 -13.91
CA ASN A 553 -19.78 3.22 -12.52
C ASN A 553 -21.09 2.62 -11.94
N ALA A 554 -20.94 1.79 -10.91
CA ALA A 554 -22.04 1.14 -10.21
C ALA A 554 -22.10 1.57 -8.75
N TYR A 555 -23.20 2.23 -8.36
CA TYR A 555 -23.45 2.66 -6.98
C TYR A 555 -24.38 1.69 -6.27
N MET A 556 -23.88 1.02 -5.24
CA MET A 556 -24.46 -0.20 -4.72
C MET A 556 -25.09 0.04 -3.37
N PHE A 557 -26.41 -0.08 -3.33
CA PHE A 557 -27.23 0.03 -2.14
C PHE A 557 -27.49 -1.36 -1.53
N TYR A 558 -27.09 -1.54 -0.26
CA TYR A 558 -27.29 -2.79 0.50
C TYR A 558 -28.40 -2.65 1.55
N ASP A 559 -29.51 -3.35 1.35
CA ASP A 559 -30.69 -3.33 2.22
C ASP A 559 -30.91 -4.59 3.09
N GLY A 560 -29.94 -5.51 3.08
CA GLY A 560 -29.89 -6.70 3.95
C GLY A 560 -28.96 -6.53 5.15
N LEU A 561 -29.01 -7.48 6.10
CA LEU A 561 -28.06 -7.57 7.22
C LEU A 561 -26.67 -7.93 6.70
N ARG A 562 -25.63 -7.28 7.21
CA ARG A 562 -24.25 -7.78 7.07
C ARG A 562 -23.96 -8.84 8.12
N LEU A 563 -22.86 -9.58 7.97
CA LEU A 563 -22.46 -10.66 8.89
C LEU A 563 -22.44 -10.25 10.37
N ILE A 564 -22.21 -8.96 10.65
CA ILE A 564 -22.14 -8.39 12.00
C ILE A 564 -23.37 -7.56 12.40
N ASP A 565 -24.33 -7.33 11.49
CA ASP A 565 -25.48 -6.48 11.78
C ASP A 565 -26.54 -7.24 12.60
N ASN A 566 -27.12 -6.58 13.61
CA ASN A 566 -28.45 -6.94 14.14
C ASN A 566 -29.55 -6.06 13.49
N GLN A 567 -30.82 -6.23 13.90
CA GLN A 567 -31.94 -5.45 13.33
C GLN A 567 -31.87 -3.94 13.63
N ASP A 568 -31.39 -3.54 14.81
CA ASP A 568 -31.25 -2.12 15.17
C ASP A 568 -30.10 -1.48 14.40
N ASP A 569 -29.00 -2.22 14.19
CA ASP A 569 -27.86 -1.79 13.36
C ASP A 569 -28.28 -1.57 11.90
N LEU A 570 -29.12 -2.47 11.36
CA LEU A 570 -29.69 -2.32 10.02
C LEU A 570 -30.49 -1.03 9.89
N LYS A 571 -31.41 -0.76 10.83
CA LYS A 571 -32.22 0.46 10.80
C LYS A 571 -31.35 1.71 10.83
N SER A 572 -30.44 1.78 11.80
CA SER A 572 -29.51 2.91 11.94
C SER A 572 -28.68 3.12 10.67
N ARG A 573 -28.14 2.05 10.09
CA ARG A 573 -27.37 2.13 8.84
C ARG A 573 -28.22 2.66 7.69
N LEU A 574 -29.43 2.13 7.49
CA LEU A 574 -30.33 2.56 6.41
C LEU A 574 -30.77 4.02 6.55
N GLU A 575 -31.01 4.49 7.78
CA GLU A 575 -31.40 5.88 8.06
C GLU A 575 -30.25 6.85 7.77
N ASN A 576 -29.01 6.42 8.01
CA ASN A 576 -27.81 7.24 7.88
C ASN A 576 -27.17 7.23 6.48
N ILE A 577 -27.56 6.31 5.57
CA ILE A 577 -27.08 6.36 4.18
C ILE A 577 -27.43 7.71 3.54
N THR A 578 -26.49 8.32 2.82
CA THR A 578 -26.69 9.61 2.13
C THR A 578 -27.85 9.56 1.12
N GLU A 579 -28.56 10.67 0.92
CA GLU A 579 -29.54 10.75 -0.18
C GLU A 579 -28.85 10.88 -1.56
N PHE A 580 -27.63 11.42 -1.59
CA PHE A 580 -26.89 11.77 -2.81
C PHE A 580 -25.73 10.81 -3.05
N ASP A 581 -25.68 10.20 -4.24
CA ASP A 581 -24.59 9.31 -4.66
C ASP A 581 -23.32 10.11 -4.97
N ILE A 582 -23.51 11.27 -5.58
CA ILE A 582 -22.46 12.20 -6.01
C ILE A 582 -22.74 13.56 -5.38
N ALA A 583 -21.71 14.23 -4.90
CA ALA A 583 -21.81 15.62 -4.46
C ALA A 583 -20.73 16.49 -5.09
N ILE A 584 -21.13 17.69 -5.54
CA ILE A 584 -20.24 18.63 -6.26
C ILE A 584 -20.16 20.01 -5.59
N GLY A 585 -19.13 20.78 -5.91
CA GLY A 585 -19.02 22.20 -5.62
C GLY A 585 -19.60 23.07 -6.75
N ASN A 586 -19.65 24.38 -6.53
CA ASN A 586 -20.15 25.33 -7.53
C ASN A 586 -19.20 25.53 -8.73
N TYR A 587 -17.94 25.12 -8.64
CA TYR A 587 -16.90 25.41 -9.63
C TYR A 587 -16.43 24.18 -10.40
N THR A 588 -17.24 23.13 -10.45
CA THR A 588 -16.89 21.87 -11.10
C THR A 588 -17.45 21.78 -12.51
N GLU A 589 -16.66 21.23 -13.43
CA GLU A 589 -17.12 20.75 -14.74
C GLU A 589 -17.25 19.22 -14.69
N LEU A 590 -18.47 18.72 -14.81
CA LEU A 590 -18.78 17.30 -14.66
C LEU A 590 -19.49 16.77 -15.90
N SER A 591 -18.94 15.71 -16.51
CA SER A 591 -19.63 14.91 -17.52
C SER A 591 -20.12 13.60 -16.90
N ILE A 592 -21.37 13.23 -17.20
CA ILE A 592 -22.01 12.00 -16.74
C ILE A 592 -22.36 11.15 -17.96
N ARG A 593 -22.05 9.84 -17.91
CA ARG A 593 -22.55 8.87 -18.90
C ARG A 593 -22.77 7.49 -18.26
N ASN A 594 -23.98 6.94 -18.35
CA ASN A 594 -24.35 5.64 -17.78
C ASN A 594 -23.99 5.48 -16.28
N GLU A 595 -24.38 6.46 -15.47
CA GLU A 595 -24.18 6.40 -14.02
C GLU A 595 -25.42 5.87 -13.34
N PHE A 596 -25.33 4.69 -12.71
CA PHE A 596 -26.51 4.05 -12.14
C PHE A 596 -26.31 3.51 -10.73
N ARG A 597 -27.36 3.68 -9.94
CA ARG A 597 -27.55 3.02 -8.66
C ARG A 597 -28.17 1.64 -8.86
N TYR A 598 -27.66 0.67 -8.14
CA TYR A 598 -28.10 -0.71 -8.15
C TYR A 598 -28.41 -1.16 -6.73
N ARG A 599 -29.42 -2.03 -6.60
CA ARG A 599 -29.69 -2.73 -5.36
C ARG A 599 -28.89 -4.03 -5.33
N ALA A 600 -28.15 -4.27 -4.25
CA ALA A 600 -27.48 -5.55 -4.00
C ALA A 600 -28.21 -6.37 -2.94
N MET A 601 -28.30 -7.68 -3.16
CA MET A 601 -28.62 -8.67 -2.12
C MET A 601 -27.31 -9.25 -1.57
N LEU A 602 -27.36 -9.96 -0.43
CA LEU A 602 -26.22 -10.74 0.08
C LEU A 602 -25.68 -11.77 -0.95
N ASP A 603 -26.55 -12.26 -1.85
CA ASP A 603 -26.16 -13.07 -3.00
C ASP A 603 -25.90 -12.17 -4.22
N PHE A 604 -24.63 -12.05 -4.63
CA PHE A 604 -24.22 -11.32 -5.82
C PHE A 604 -24.97 -11.84 -7.07
N GLY A 605 -25.56 -10.95 -7.87
CA GLY A 605 -25.92 -11.25 -9.27
C GLY A 605 -27.34 -11.75 -9.60
N ILE A 606 -28.29 -11.81 -8.65
CA ILE A 606 -29.68 -12.18 -8.97
C ILE A 606 -30.57 -10.93 -8.97
N SER A 607 -31.04 -10.50 -10.16
CA SER A 607 -32.05 -9.44 -10.36
C SER A 607 -31.71 -8.07 -9.74
N SER A 608 -30.62 -7.44 -10.19
CA SER A 608 -30.38 -6.01 -9.93
C SER A 608 -30.78 -5.19 -11.15
N HIS A 609 -31.63 -4.18 -10.95
CA HIS A 609 -32.04 -3.26 -12.00
C HIS A 609 -31.46 -1.85 -11.74
N PRO A 610 -31.17 -1.07 -12.79
CA PRO A 610 -30.60 0.25 -12.63
C PRO A 610 -31.66 1.27 -12.19
N PHE A 611 -31.25 2.11 -11.26
CA PHE A 611 -31.91 3.35 -10.90
C PHE A 611 -30.94 4.50 -11.23
N ALA A 612 -31.48 5.67 -11.54
CA ALA A 612 -30.66 6.84 -11.81
C ALA A 612 -29.99 7.36 -10.52
N VAL A 613 -28.79 7.90 -10.64
CA VAL A 613 -28.10 8.51 -9.51
C VAL A 613 -28.79 9.79 -9.03
N SER A 614 -28.56 10.15 -7.78
CA SER A 614 -28.90 11.46 -7.23
C SER A 614 -27.65 12.32 -7.01
N ILE A 615 -27.71 13.58 -7.42
CA ILE A 615 -26.60 14.54 -7.33
C ILE A 615 -26.97 15.72 -6.44
N GLY A 616 -26.13 15.95 -5.43
CA GLY A 616 -26.19 17.11 -4.56
C GLY A 616 -25.06 18.10 -4.82
N TYR A 617 -25.17 19.30 -4.26
CA TYR A 617 -24.09 20.27 -4.21
C TYR A 617 -23.90 20.79 -2.78
N TYR A 618 -22.67 21.11 -2.43
CA TYR A 618 -22.34 21.72 -1.13
C TYR A 618 -22.69 23.20 -1.14
N THR A 619 -23.54 23.61 -0.19
CA THR A 619 -23.81 25.04 0.06
C THR A 619 -22.70 25.70 0.89
N ASN A 620 -22.00 24.90 1.72
CA ASN A 620 -20.78 25.28 2.42
C ASN A 620 -19.77 24.13 2.34
N LEU A 621 -18.58 24.38 1.77
CA LEU A 621 -17.57 23.32 1.56
C LEU A 621 -17.01 22.76 2.87
N ASP A 622 -17.03 23.55 3.95
CA ASP A 622 -16.51 23.19 5.27
C ASP A 622 -17.52 22.40 6.11
N ASP A 623 -18.79 22.32 5.67
CA ASP A 623 -19.86 21.62 6.37
C ASP A 623 -20.33 20.42 5.54
N GLU A 624 -19.90 19.21 5.95
CA GLU A 624 -20.29 17.97 5.27
C GLU A 624 -21.81 17.73 5.27
N SER A 625 -22.56 18.34 6.18
CA SER A 625 -24.01 18.21 6.27
C SER A 625 -24.77 19.15 5.33
N SER A 626 -24.07 20.08 4.67
CA SER A 626 -24.67 21.19 3.90
C SER A 626 -25.01 20.86 2.44
N ILE A 627 -25.35 19.61 2.14
CA ILE A 627 -25.64 19.15 0.78
C ILE A 627 -27.10 19.44 0.42
N CYS A 628 -27.31 20.18 -0.68
CA CYS A 628 -28.62 20.46 -1.27
C CYS A 628 -28.73 19.79 -2.65
N PRO A 629 -29.94 19.47 -3.14
CA PRO A 629 -30.10 18.87 -4.46
C PRO A 629 -29.70 19.82 -5.58
N VAL A 630 -29.03 19.32 -6.63
CA VAL A 630 -28.90 20.05 -7.90
C VAL A 630 -30.25 19.99 -8.62
N ILE A 631 -31.08 21.02 -8.42
CA ILE A 631 -32.52 21.00 -8.74
C ILE A 631 -32.80 20.56 -10.19
N ASP A 632 -32.09 21.14 -11.17
CA ASP A 632 -32.29 20.81 -12.58
C ASP A 632 -31.89 19.37 -12.92
N PHE A 633 -30.86 18.82 -12.27
CA PHE A 633 -30.48 17.43 -12.44
C PHE A 633 -31.51 16.50 -11.79
N GLU A 634 -31.85 16.73 -10.53
CA GLU A 634 -32.83 15.90 -9.80
C GLU A 634 -34.21 15.90 -10.46
N LYS A 635 -34.58 16.97 -11.17
CA LYS A 635 -35.81 17.05 -11.96
C LYS A 635 -35.87 15.99 -13.07
N TYR A 636 -34.73 15.68 -13.70
CA TYR A 636 -34.63 14.80 -14.87
C TYR A 636 -33.62 13.64 -14.71
N ASN A 637 -33.18 13.33 -13.49
CA ASN A 637 -32.12 12.36 -13.21
C ASN A 637 -32.34 10.97 -13.84
N HIS A 638 -33.59 10.48 -13.88
CA HIS A 638 -33.99 9.24 -14.59
C HIS A 638 -33.53 9.18 -16.06
N ILE A 639 -33.35 10.33 -16.71
CA ILE A 639 -32.83 10.45 -18.07
C ILE A 639 -31.37 10.92 -18.05
N LEU A 640 -31.06 11.98 -17.30
CA LEU A 640 -29.73 12.63 -17.29
C LEU A 640 -28.60 11.73 -16.77
N SER A 641 -28.92 10.69 -16.01
CA SER A 641 -27.95 9.66 -15.61
C SER A 641 -27.36 8.87 -16.79
N HIS A 642 -28.01 8.86 -17.96
CA HIS A 642 -27.48 8.23 -19.17
C HIS A 642 -26.43 9.09 -19.85
N SER A 643 -26.65 10.40 -19.91
CA SER A 643 -25.78 11.36 -20.56
C SER A 643 -26.19 12.78 -20.17
N CYS A 644 -25.29 13.52 -19.54
CA CYS A 644 -25.41 14.97 -19.40
C CYS A 644 -24.06 15.62 -19.09
N SER A 645 -24.03 16.94 -19.07
CA SER A 645 -22.94 17.70 -18.45
C SER A 645 -23.49 18.71 -17.46
N ILE A 646 -22.82 18.87 -16.32
CA ILE A 646 -23.07 19.92 -15.35
C ILE A 646 -21.86 20.86 -15.40
N LYS A 647 -22.09 22.08 -15.88
CA LYS A 647 -21.08 23.13 -15.97
C LYS A 647 -20.98 23.87 -14.65
N ALA A 648 -19.93 24.68 -14.52
CA ALA A 648 -19.77 25.58 -13.37
C ALA A 648 -21.05 26.41 -13.11
N ASN A 649 -21.28 26.74 -11.84
CA ASN A 649 -22.52 27.31 -11.31
C ASN A 649 -23.73 26.39 -11.43
N LEU A 650 -23.50 25.07 -11.47
CA LEU A 650 -24.53 24.03 -11.46
C LEU A 650 -25.45 24.08 -12.69
N ASN A 651 -24.96 24.58 -13.83
CA ASN A 651 -25.74 24.67 -15.05
C ASN A 651 -25.79 23.32 -15.76
N VAL A 652 -26.97 22.69 -15.77
CA VAL A 652 -27.18 21.36 -16.35
C VAL A 652 -27.51 21.48 -17.84
N ASP A 653 -26.60 21.01 -18.68
CA ASP A 653 -26.83 20.87 -20.12
C ASP A 653 -27.66 19.60 -20.39
N LYS A 654 -28.91 19.81 -20.81
CA LYS A 654 -29.89 18.74 -21.01
C LYS A 654 -29.67 18.08 -22.36
N VAL A 655 -28.55 17.40 -22.54
CA VAL A 655 -28.29 16.58 -23.74
C VAL A 655 -28.89 15.19 -23.52
N ALA A 656 -30.21 15.10 -23.53
CA ALA A 656 -30.88 13.81 -23.54
C ALA A 656 -32.22 13.87 -24.27
N GLU A 657 -32.26 13.34 -25.49
CA GLU A 657 -33.48 12.92 -26.15
C GLU A 657 -33.92 11.61 -25.48
N SER A 658 -35.06 11.62 -24.79
CA SER A 658 -35.75 10.40 -24.37
C SER A 658 -37.03 10.28 -25.20
N ASP A 659 -36.98 9.45 -26.24
CA ASP A 659 -38.12 9.20 -27.15
C ASP A 659 -39.27 8.39 -26.52
N TYR A 660 -39.17 7.97 -25.25
CA TYR A 660 -40.14 7.01 -24.69
C TYR A 660 -40.61 7.38 -23.27
N PRO A 661 -41.87 7.82 -23.09
CA PRO A 661 -42.50 7.80 -21.79
C PRO A 661 -42.66 6.34 -21.33
N CYS A 662 -42.19 6.00 -20.13
CA CYS A 662 -42.47 4.70 -19.53
C CYS A 662 -43.97 4.66 -19.16
N THR A 663 -44.78 3.89 -19.88
CA THR A 663 -46.12 3.54 -19.43
C THR A 663 -46.01 2.44 -18.39
N ILE A 664 -46.17 2.79 -17.11
CA ILE A 664 -46.39 1.78 -16.06
C ILE A 664 -47.81 1.26 -16.26
N GLU A 665 -47.94 0.16 -16.99
CA GLU A 665 -49.16 -0.63 -16.96
C GLU A 665 -49.30 -1.21 -15.55
N TYR A 666 -50.49 -1.05 -14.99
CA TYR A 666 -51.10 -1.94 -14.02
C TYR A 666 -50.15 -2.67 -13.04
N LEU A 667 -49.97 -2.11 -11.83
CA LEU A 667 -49.68 -2.90 -10.63
C LEU A 667 -50.92 -3.76 -10.34
N GLY A 668 -51.04 -4.86 -11.06
CA GLY A 668 -52.30 -5.54 -11.30
C GLY A 668 -52.88 -6.36 -10.17
N SER A 669 -54.22 -6.43 -10.11
CA SER A 669 -54.97 -7.05 -9.02
C SER A 669 -54.86 -8.57 -8.93
N ASP A 670 -54.32 -9.22 -9.96
CA ASP A 670 -54.47 -10.67 -10.15
C ASP A 670 -53.19 -11.46 -9.88
N TYR A 671 -52.04 -10.78 -9.78
CA TYR A 671 -50.79 -11.31 -9.18
C TYR A 671 -50.38 -10.51 -7.94
N ASN A 672 -51.40 -9.99 -7.26
CA ASN A 672 -51.37 -9.20 -6.05
C ASN A 672 -50.70 -9.94 -4.90
N VAL A 673 -49.43 -9.67 -4.72
CA VAL A 673 -48.91 -9.58 -3.37
C VAL A 673 -47.79 -8.57 -3.40
N GLY A 674 -47.90 -7.52 -2.58
CA GLY A 674 -46.71 -7.15 -1.82
C GLY A 674 -46.27 -8.43 -1.12
N GLN A 675 -45.39 -9.22 -1.73
CA GLN A 675 -44.94 -10.44 -1.09
C GLN A 675 -44.01 -9.98 0.01
N ALA A 676 -44.24 -10.47 1.22
CA ALA A 676 -43.20 -10.52 2.22
C ALA A 676 -42.02 -11.28 1.59
N ILE A 677 -40.98 -10.57 1.18
CA ILE A 677 -39.78 -11.21 0.67
C ILE A 677 -38.77 -11.25 1.80
N ALA A 678 -38.39 -12.46 2.22
CA ALA A 678 -37.37 -12.68 3.24
C ALA A 678 -36.00 -12.05 2.92
N LYS A 679 -35.80 -11.57 1.68
CA LYS A 679 -34.55 -11.03 1.13
C LYS A 679 -34.39 -9.51 1.28
N SER A 680 -35.44 -8.78 1.66
CA SER A 680 -35.36 -7.40 2.18
C SER A 680 -35.89 -7.44 3.60
N LEU A 681 -35.26 -6.76 4.54
CA LEU A 681 -35.71 -6.75 5.93
C LEU A 681 -36.46 -5.45 6.23
N TRP A 682 -37.57 -5.56 6.95
CA TRP A 682 -38.36 -4.41 7.38
C TRP A 682 -37.70 -3.80 8.62
N ALA A 683 -37.27 -2.54 8.52
CA ALA A 683 -36.44 -1.87 9.51
C ALA A 683 -37.20 -0.90 10.43
N ILE A 684 -38.50 -0.67 10.19
CA ILE A 684 -39.34 0.21 11.04
C ILE A 684 -40.42 -0.57 11.78
N ASP A 685 -41.18 0.10 12.65
CA ASP A 685 -42.27 -0.51 13.42
C ASP A 685 -43.23 -1.31 12.54
N ASN A 686 -43.78 -2.37 13.13
CA ASN A 686 -44.87 -3.12 12.52
C ASN A 686 -46.12 -2.25 12.38
N GLY A 687 -46.93 -2.56 11.36
CA GLY A 687 -48.17 -1.84 11.13
C GLY A 687 -48.86 -2.23 9.84
N TYR A 688 -49.99 -1.57 9.60
CA TYR A 688 -50.73 -1.66 8.36
C TYR A 688 -50.25 -0.58 7.40
N TYR A 689 -49.84 -0.98 6.21
CA TYR A 689 -49.33 -0.06 5.20
C TYR A 689 -50.13 -0.19 3.91
N LYS A 690 -50.40 0.94 3.29
CA LYS A 690 -51.01 1.07 1.96
C LYS A 690 -50.09 1.90 1.07
N TYR A 691 -50.09 1.62 -0.23
CA TYR A 691 -49.27 2.36 -1.19
C TYR A 691 -50.14 2.98 -2.28
N SER A 692 -49.67 4.07 -2.86
CA SER A 692 -50.16 4.61 -4.13
C SER A 692 -49.01 5.26 -4.88
N TYR A 693 -49.15 5.54 -6.17
CA TYR A 693 -48.07 6.14 -6.96
C TYR A 693 -48.59 7.07 -8.05
N ARG A 694 -47.68 7.91 -8.55
CA ARG A 694 -47.84 8.71 -9.77
C ARG A 694 -46.54 8.74 -10.57
N ILE A 695 -46.64 8.85 -11.89
CA ILE A 695 -45.49 9.08 -12.77
C ILE A 695 -45.32 10.59 -12.94
N ILE A 696 -44.10 11.08 -12.81
CA ILE A 696 -43.74 12.47 -13.03
C ILE A 696 -43.14 12.58 -14.43
N VAL A 697 -43.92 13.12 -15.37
CA VAL A 697 -43.47 13.48 -16.72
C VAL A 697 -43.05 14.95 -16.67
N ASN A 698 -41.86 15.29 -17.16
CA ASN A 698 -41.33 16.66 -17.20
C ASN A 698 -40.98 17.34 -15.86
N GLY A 699 -40.95 16.58 -14.76
CA GLY A 699 -40.30 16.99 -13.53
C GLY A 699 -41.04 18.04 -12.68
N GLU A 700 -42.28 18.40 -13.02
CA GLU A 700 -43.12 19.24 -12.17
C GLU A 700 -44.11 18.38 -11.39
N ALA A 701 -43.93 18.37 -10.08
CA ALA A 701 -44.80 17.71 -9.12
C ALA A 701 -46.11 18.51 -8.95
N GLY A 702 -46.88 18.70 -10.01
CA GLY A 702 -48.07 19.56 -9.95
C GLY A 702 -49.11 19.39 -11.05
N GLU A 703 -48.73 18.97 -12.26
CA GLU A 703 -49.69 18.83 -13.35
C GLU A 703 -49.96 17.36 -13.67
N GLU A 704 -51.22 16.96 -13.64
CA GLU A 704 -51.70 15.70 -14.22
C GLU A 704 -51.37 15.73 -15.71
N THR A 705 -50.19 15.24 -16.08
CA THR A 705 -49.82 15.11 -17.49
C THR A 705 -50.44 13.83 -17.99
N ALA A 706 -51.51 13.97 -18.78
CA ALA A 706 -52.06 12.87 -19.54
C ALA A 706 -50.97 12.35 -20.50
N VAL A 707 -50.66 11.06 -20.43
CA VAL A 707 -49.75 10.43 -21.40
C VAL A 707 -50.59 9.68 -22.40
N THR A 708 -50.37 9.97 -23.67
CA THR A 708 -51.07 9.28 -24.74
C THR A 708 -50.49 7.87 -24.90
N ASP A 709 -51.31 6.83 -24.84
CA ASP A 709 -50.86 5.46 -25.13
C ASP A 709 -50.49 5.29 -26.62
N SER A 710 -49.98 4.11 -26.99
CA SER A 710 -49.60 3.77 -28.37
C SER A 710 -50.75 3.84 -29.39
N ASP A 711 -51.99 3.88 -28.90
CA ASP A 711 -53.21 3.94 -29.71
C ASP A 711 -53.81 5.36 -29.78
N GLY A 712 -53.17 6.35 -29.17
CA GLY A 712 -53.61 7.75 -29.21
C GLY A 712 -54.57 8.16 -28.08
N ASN A 713 -54.77 7.34 -27.04
CA ASN A 713 -55.68 7.66 -25.93
C ASN A 713 -54.95 8.38 -24.79
N GLU A 714 -55.49 9.50 -24.31
CA GLU A 714 -55.03 10.15 -23.08
C GLU A 714 -55.21 9.24 -21.86
N GLN A 715 -54.10 8.86 -21.22
CA GLN A 715 -54.09 8.24 -19.90
C GLN A 715 -53.78 9.32 -18.86
N VAL A 716 -54.80 9.75 -18.11
CA VAL A 716 -54.60 10.51 -16.88
C VAL A 716 -54.15 9.53 -15.80
N PHE A 717 -52.92 9.66 -15.32
CA PHE A 717 -52.42 8.84 -14.21
C PHE A 717 -53.01 9.34 -12.88
N SER A 718 -54.25 8.95 -12.59
CA SER A 718 -54.87 9.12 -11.27
C SER A 718 -54.09 8.37 -10.18
N LEU A 719 -54.17 8.83 -8.93
CA LEU A 719 -53.66 8.11 -7.75
C LEU A 719 -54.22 6.67 -7.72
N LYS A 720 -53.38 5.66 -7.99
CA LYS A 720 -53.79 4.24 -8.00
C LYS A 720 -53.45 3.58 -6.66
N GLU A 721 -54.45 2.98 -6.00
CA GLU A 721 -54.29 2.34 -4.68
C GLU A 721 -53.78 0.90 -4.77
N ILE A 722 -52.82 0.54 -3.91
CA ILE A 722 -52.22 -0.79 -3.88
C ILE A 722 -52.17 -1.31 -2.44
N THR A 723 -53.00 -2.32 -2.18
CA THR A 723 -52.93 -3.35 -1.12
C THR A 723 -52.97 -2.90 0.36
N TYR A 724 -53.64 -3.71 1.19
CA TYR A 724 -53.61 -3.67 2.66
C TYR A 724 -52.87 -4.90 3.17
N GLN A 725 -51.81 -4.74 3.96
CA GLN A 725 -51.17 -5.87 4.66
C GLN A 725 -50.82 -5.52 6.11
N GLU A 726 -51.15 -6.44 7.02
CA GLU A 726 -50.55 -6.52 8.35
C GLU A 726 -49.12 -7.06 8.17
N LYS A 727 -48.10 -6.26 8.53
CA LYS A 727 -46.71 -6.69 8.41
C LYS A 727 -46.16 -7.25 9.72
N PRO A 728 -45.87 -8.56 9.82
CA PRO A 728 -45.02 -9.10 10.87
C PRO A 728 -43.54 -8.76 10.59
N ALA A 729 -42.75 -8.62 11.67
CA ALA A 729 -41.43 -7.98 11.78
C ALA A 729 -40.23 -8.53 10.97
N LYS A 730 -40.41 -9.18 9.81
CA LYS A 730 -39.31 -9.96 9.20
C LYS A 730 -39.11 -9.84 7.69
N ALA A 731 -39.97 -9.13 6.94
CA ALA A 731 -39.84 -9.07 5.49
C ALA A 731 -40.27 -7.71 4.91
N GLY A 732 -39.45 -7.18 4.03
CA GLY A 732 -39.70 -5.98 3.24
C GLY A 732 -40.78 -6.21 2.18
N THR A 733 -41.10 -5.16 1.44
CA THR A 733 -42.15 -5.20 0.40
C THR A 733 -41.56 -5.03 -0.97
N LEU A 734 -41.87 -5.99 -1.86
CA LEU A 734 -41.65 -5.85 -3.30
C LEU A 734 -42.88 -5.24 -3.96
N LEU A 735 -42.65 -4.24 -4.81
CA LEU A 735 -43.61 -3.68 -5.76
C LEU A 735 -43.06 -3.93 -7.16
N ARG A 736 -43.83 -4.57 -8.05
CA ARG A 736 -43.39 -4.83 -9.44
C ARG A 736 -43.91 -3.77 -10.39
N LEU A 737 -43.01 -3.14 -11.12
CA LEU A 737 -43.33 -2.26 -12.23
C LEU A 737 -43.54 -3.11 -13.48
N TYR A 738 -44.79 -3.17 -13.96
CA TYR A 738 -45.09 -3.78 -15.25
C TYR A 738 -45.00 -2.68 -16.32
N SER A 739 -44.05 -2.83 -17.24
CA SER A 739 -43.94 -1.99 -18.42
C SER A 739 -43.71 -2.88 -19.64
N PRO A 740 -44.50 -2.74 -20.72
CA PRO A 740 -44.30 -3.49 -21.95
C PRO A 740 -43.00 -3.07 -22.69
N GLN A 741 -42.41 -1.92 -22.36
CA GLN A 741 -41.16 -1.43 -22.96
C GLN A 741 -40.10 -1.04 -21.90
N LYS A 742 -38.81 -1.29 -22.18
CA LYS A 742 -37.71 -0.81 -21.34
C LYS A 742 -37.66 0.72 -21.43
N GLY A 743 -37.96 1.43 -20.35
CA GLY A 743 -38.04 2.90 -20.35
C GLY A 743 -37.63 3.51 -19.01
N CYS A 744 -37.33 4.80 -19.04
CA CYS A 744 -36.93 5.58 -17.88
C CYS A 744 -38.13 6.42 -17.39
N ALA A 745 -38.34 6.48 -16.08
CA ALA A 745 -39.40 7.30 -15.50
C ALA A 745 -39.11 7.69 -14.06
N LYS A 746 -39.54 8.88 -13.67
CA LYS A 746 -39.58 9.29 -12.27
C LYS A 746 -40.93 8.93 -11.67
N ILE A 747 -40.91 8.14 -10.60
CA ILE A 747 -42.10 7.64 -9.91
C ILE A 747 -42.16 8.32 -8.55
N ARG A 748 -43.24 9.04 -8.25
CA ARG A 748 -43.53 9.41 -6.86
C ARG A 748 -44.42 8.34 -6.25
N LEU A 749 -43.85 7.58 -5.34
CA LEU A 749 -44.54 6.57 -4.55
C LEU A 749 -44.98 7.20 -3.22
N TYR A 750 -46.21 6.92 -2.80
CA TYR A 750 -46.76 7.29 -1.51
C TYR A 750 -46.95 6.04 -0.65
N ARG A 751 -46.72 6.19 0.65
CA ARG A 751 -47.00 5.17 1.66
C ARG A 751 -47.83 5.77 2.79
N TYR A 752 -48.88 5.06 3.15
CA TYR A 752 -49.81 5.41 4.22
C TYR A 752 -49.64 4.42 5.36
N LYS A 753 -49.29 4.90 6.55
CA LYS A 753 -49.37 4.12 7.79
C LYS A 753 -50.81 4.19 8.28
N LEU A 754 -51.42 3.03 8.53
CA LEU A 754 -52.82 2.90 8.89
C LEU A 754 -52.96 2.40 10.33
N LYS A 755 -54.01 2.86 11.02
CA LYS A 755 -54.41 2.37 12.34
C LYS A 755 -55.82 1.77 12.26
N PRO A 756 -56.02 0.51 12.69
CA PRO A 756 -57.36 -0.08 12.74
C PRO A 756 -58.22 0.65 13.78
N GLN A 757 -59.47 0.93 13.40
CA GLN A 757 -60.49 1.54 14.25
C GLN A 757 -61.75 0.69 14.19
N LYS A 758 -62.44 0.55 15.32
CA LYS A 758 -63.74 -0.12 15.37
C LYS A 758 -64.83 0.93 15.13
N ILE A 759 -65.57 0.79 14.04
CA ILE A 759 -66.76 1.60 13.77
C ILE A 759 -67.98 0.73 14.01
N THR A 760 -68.98 1.26 14.74
CA THR A 760 -70.26 0.55 14.92
C THR A 760 -71.31 1.22 14.04
N THR A 761 -71.76 0.49 13.02
CA THR A 761 -72.82 0.95 12.11
C THR A 761 -74.01 0.00 12.26
N ASN A 762 -75.18 0.51 12.65
CA ASN A 762 -76.41 -0.28 12.85
C ASN A 762 -76.24 -1.53 13.75
N GLY A 763 -75.42 -1.43 14.81
CA GLY A 763 -75.16 -2.53 15.74
C GLY A 763 -74.18 -3.60 15.25
N LYS A 764 -73.62 -3.47 14.04
CA LYS A 764 -72.48 -4.26 13.56
C LYS A 764 -71.17 -3.53 13.83
N ILE A 765 -70.18 -4.25 14.35
CA ILE A 765 -68.81 -3.77 14.51
C ILE A 765 -68.05 -4.05 13.21
N GLU A 766 -67.60 -3.01 12.52
CA GLU A 766 -66.72 -3.08 11.36
C GLU A 766 -65.35 -2.50 11.72
N ILE A 767 -64.29 -3.05 11.13
CA ILE A 767 -62.93 -2.52 11.27
C ILE A 767 -62.68 -1.59 10.08
N SER A 768 -62.47 -0.31 10.36
CA SER A 768 -61.98 0.66 9.38
C SER A 768 -60.50 0.96 9.63
N TYR A 769 -59.84 1.59 8.66
CA TYR A 769 -58.44 1.98 8.76
C TYR A 769 -58.31 3.48 8.57
N ALA A 770 -57.82 4.17 9.60
CA ALA A 770 -57.52 5.60 9.52
C ALA A 770 -56.03 5.79 9.18
N THR A 771 -55.74 6.67 8.22
CA THR A 771 -54.37 7.11 7.93
C THR A 771 -53.82 7.90 9.11
N VAL A 772 -52.68 7.47 9.64
CA VAL A 772 -51.97 8.17 10.73
C VAL A 772 -50.72 8.89 10.26
N GLU A 773 -50.14 8.47 9.14
CA GLU A 773 -48.98 9.11 8.53
C GLU A 773 -49.01 8.88 7.02
N ARG A 774 -48.69 9.91 6.24
CA ARG A 774 -48.43 9.81 4.80
C ARG A 774 -46.99 10.21 4.52
N ARG A 775 -46.27 9.41 3.75
CA ARG A 775 -44.93 9.70 3.26
C ARG A 775 -44.88 9.53 1.75
N TYR A 776 -43.91 10.18 1.11
CA TYR A 776 -43.61 9.99 -0.30
C TYR A 776 -42.12 9.75 -0.55
N ALA A 777 -41.80 9.08 -1.64
CA ALA A 777 -40.45 8.90 -2.15
C ALA A 777 -40.45 9.11 -3.66
N ASP A 778 -39.48 9.87 -4.17
CA ASP A 778 -39.27 10.06 -5.60
C ASP A 778 -38.21 9.07 -6.07
N ILE A 779 -38.60 8.14 -6.94
CA ILE A 779 -37.77 7.02 -7.39
C ILE A 779 -37.51 7.19 -8.89
N PRO A 780 -36.28 7.52 -9.29
CA PRO A 780 -35.92 7.69 -10.68
C PRO A 780 -35.52 6.35 -11.30
N SER A 781 -36.50 5.65 -11.86
CA SER A 781 -36.28 4.36 -12.51
C SER A 781 -35.55 4.54 -13.84
N ALA A 782 -34.43 3.82 -13.99
CA ALA A 782 -33.67 3.72 -15.23
C ALA A 782 -33.77 2.29 -15.77
N SER A 783 -35.00 1.89 -16.17
CA SER A 783 -35.37 0.51 -16.53
C SER A 783 -35.55 -0.47 -15.37
N ALA A 784 -35.81 0.01 -14.15
CA ALA A 784 -36.16 -0.85 -13.03
C ALA A 784 -37.55 -1.47 -13.16
N LYS A 785 -37.63 -2.77 -12.82
CA LYS A 785 -38.88 -3.56 -12.83
C LYS A 785 -39.40 -3.87 -11.43
N GLU A 786 -38.58 -3.66 -10.41
CA GLU A 786 -38.85 -4.09 -9.05
C GLU A 786 -38.41 -3.01 -8.08
N LEU A 787 -39.31 -2.63 -7.17
CA LEU A 787 -39.06 -1.67 -6.10
C LEU A 787 -39.15 -2.39 -4.76
N HIS A 788 -38.11 -2.28 -3.95
CA HIS A 788 -38.01 -2.92 -2.66
C HIS A 788 -38.08 -1.87 -1.56
N ASP A 789 -39.15 -1.89 -0.78
CA ASP A 789 -39.33 -1.05 0.41
C ASP A 789 -38.89 -1.82 1.67
N ASN A 790 -37.91 -1.26 2.37
CA ASN A 790 -37.40 -1.77 3.65
C ASN A 790 -37.99 -1.02 4.86
N GLY A 791 -38.90 -0.06 4.64
CA GLY A 791 -39.50 0.76 5.70
C GLY A 791 -38.85 2.14 5.84
N VAL A 792 -37.54 2.24 5.63
CA VAL A 792 -36.76 3.49 5.71
C VAL A 792 -36.62 4.15 4.34
N SER A 793 -36.41 3.34 3.30
CA SER A 793 -36.26 3.76 1.92
C SER A 793 -36.80 2.71 0.94
N VAL A 794 -37.00 3.12 -0.31
CA VAL A 794 -37.33 2.23 -1.42
C VAL A 794 -36.14 2.18 -2.37
N CYS A 795 -35.46 1.05 -2.47
CA CYS A 795 -34.22 0.91 -3.25
C CYS A 795 -33.17 2.01 -2.96
N GLY A 796 -33.10 2.48 -1.71
CA GLY A 796 -32.17 3.53 -1.27
C GLY A 796 -32.72 4.95 -1.35
N TYR A 797 -33.88 5.19 -1.97
CA TYR A 797 -34.54 6.50 -1.98
C TYR A 797 -35.41 6.69 -0.74
N LYS A 798 -35.08 7.67 0.10
CA LYS A 798 -35.68 7.84 1.44
C LYS A 798 -37.15 8.28 1.39
N TRP A 799 -37.92 7.80 2.37
CA TRP A 799 -39.28 8.27 2.62
C TRP A 799 -39.31 9.65 3.29
N LYS A 800 -39.90 10.63 2.62
CA LYS A 800 -40.09 12.00 3.11
C LYS A 800 -41.50 12.18 3.68
N LEU A 801 -41.63 12.95 4.76
CA LEU A 801 -42.95 13.24 5.34
C LEU A 801 -43.76 14.08 4.37
N ASP A 802 -45.01 13.68 4.12
CA ASP A 802 -45.94 14.43 3.31
C ASP A 802 -46.81 15.30 4.22
N THR A 803 -46.50 16.59 4.29
CA THR A 803 -47.19 17.55 5.17
C THR A 803 -48.45 18.14 4.54
N VAL A 804 -48.79 17.77 3.30
CA VAL A 804 -49.99 18.28 2.63
C VAL A 804 -51.23 17.67 3.28
N LYS A 805 -51.95 18.50 4.05
CA LYS A 805 -53.30 18.23 4.59
C LYS A 805 -54.33 18.29 3.45
N ASP A 806 -54.26 17.35 2.51
CA ASP A 806 -55.42 17.06 1.70
C ASP A 806 -56.23 16.03 2.46
N ASP A 807 -57.36 16.48 3.03
CA ASP A 807 -58.45 15.61 3.44
C ASP A 807 -58.96 14.87 2.20
N ILE A 808 -58.25 13.82 1.81
CA ILE A 808 -58.76 12.84 0.86
C ILE A 808 -59.84 12.08 1.62
N ASN A 809 -61.06 12.56 1.46
CA ASN A 809 -62.27 11.85 1.85
C ASN A 809 -62.29 10.56 1.03
N LEU A 810 -61.79 9.46 1.59
CA LEU A 810 -61.74 8.12 0.99
C LEU A 810 -63.13 7.47 0.89
N ASN A 811 -64.17 8.26 0.64
CA ASN A 811 -65.55 7.83 0.47
C ASN A 811 -66.14 8.45 -0.80
N SER A 812 -65.79 7.92 -1.96
CA SER A 812 -66.70 7.97 -3.12
C SER A 812 -66.40 6.83 -4.09
N LYS A 813 -67.17 5.75 -3.89
CA LYS A 813 -67.62 4.68 -4.80
C LYS A 813 -66.68 4.11 -5.85
#